data_AF-A0A958UHR0-F1
#
_entry.id   AF-A0A958UHR0-F1
#
_cell.length_a   1.000
_cell.length_b   1.000
_cell.length_c   1.000
_cell.angle_alpha   90.00
_cell.angle_beta   90.00
_cell.angle_gamma   90.00
#
_symmetry.space_group_name_H-M   'P 1'
#
loop_
_entity.id
_entity.type
_entity.pdbx_description
1 polymer ?
#
loop_
_entity_poly.entity_id
_entity_poly.type
_entity_poly.pdbx_seq_one_letter_code
_entity_poly.pdbx_strand_id
1 'polypeptide(L)'
;TVQDVTAPVVDCNSFTVELNDDGTVSITSDDIDNGSYDNCSPVTISISQEDFDCSDIGGDLDELIISEYIDGTGNNKWIEIYNGTGNEVILANGFNSIYSLNIYSDGSSTPTTIGLLGSIPADGVYKIAHTAAIGSNINLGSPNVFFDGNDAIALMNNGNAVDIIGVIGQDPGAAGWSSGGISTNNTTLVRDKNVLVGNTSNFLGGLGTEWIQSSQDTFTNLGVHYIEITGFSNNVILTVTDVSGNTATCEAEITIVDVTKPDVECNDITVELDASGNYSLTQSDFNAIGLGSTDACGIASMTASPSSFTCANVGANTVTLTVTDVNGNFDTCVATVTVQDNIVPVVVTQDITVQLNASGNVSITPAQIDNGSNDACSIDTLSVSPNSFTCAEVGDNTVTLTVTDVNGNVSTDTAIVTVEDNVAPQAICQAFTIGLDGDGVAVITGADVDGGSNDACGIASLSVFPNTFGCGDIGDNTVTLTVTDNNGNVSTCTTTVTVTGIIPTVSISESPLPDFCQGAVVVLTADSTEAAEYLWSTGETTESIEVPGNGTYSVTVTSLTNCTAYAEYEVTGFDAGALISAYTIIASEKVDLKNSVVVQSGGVGVTDSDGEIKLDKASHIIEFAQADEIEIKAGSSVGTAIYQPANPIIPTFIYNTYSNNSSPDAKANDNQTLTLNGGVYDKVEIEEDATIIFTAPNVYINELKTKKRATIEFTGCTNMFINKDFELDEDGTFNSSGKMVTLYIDDKLEVKKGSNFTGRVYANDEDIKVKGGNNSDVTTMTGIFIGKKVEADKNVIWNADYNCDTCPVEAPENNGGEEPTEDYVIIGFNEVHLHGDIAVQTGGVGVTKHNKKIKVHDDSDINEFAKASKIQVNGGSTVGTKIYQQADPIIPLFVINTYSNNGSPDVTVNNGQTVTLNGDNYDKIDLKDGATVIFTETNVYIKELKTDKDVSIEFTGCTNLIIKKKFKLDDRGTINSDGHKVTIYVDDKVEIDKGSWVDANIYAYNDEIDIDGSNNDATFMTGLFIGKKVHAHENVIFNQGQTGAPCAVAPPSDIYTEANDEGVDLEGITMEVTSWPNPSDNEFNVKVTSKNTTDVITINVFDMSNKLVHSDEFRPDEVHKFGNRLEGGVYIVKVSQGDKVRTVRLVKY
;
A
#
# COMPACT_ATOMS: atom_id res chain seq x y z
N THR A 1 125.46 50.28 102.24
CA THR A 1 124.60 50.30 101.05
C THR A 1 123.19 50.12 101.55
N VAL A 2 122.28 51.06 101.29
CA VAL A 2 120.85 50.87 101.57
C VAL A 2 120.33 50.10 100.37
N GLN A 3 119.76 48.92 100.60
CA GLN A 3 119.16 48.09 99.56
C GLN A 3 117.66 48.29 99.66
N ASP A 4 116.99 48.62 98.55
CA ASP A 4 115.54 48.65 98.54
C ASP A 4 115.02 47.22 98.56
N VAL A 5 114.10 46.98 99.50
CA VAL A 5 113.45 45.68 99.73
C VAL A 5 111.94 45.79 99.56
N THR A 6 111.44 46.95 99.13
CA THR A 6 110.01 47.23 98.96
C THR A 6 109.65 46.95 97.50
N ALA A 7 108.63 46.13 97.27
CA ALA A 7 108.16 45.90 95.90
C ALA A 7 107.39 47.12 95.36
N PRO A 8 107.33 47.31 94.03
CA PRO A 8 106.48 48.31 93.38
C PRO A 8 104.99 48.19 93.78
N VAL A 9 104.25 49.29 93.66
CA VAL A 9 102.77 49.28 93.72
C VAL A 9 102.25 49.15 92.29
N VAL A 10 101.41 48.16 92.06
CA VAL A 10 100.96 47.76 90.72
C VAL A 10 99.44 47.85 90.67
N ASP A 11 98.93 48.54 89.64
CA ASP A 11 97.50 48.76 89.41
C ASP A 11 97.15 48.41 87.96
N CYS A 12 96.18 47.52 87.80
CA CYS A 12 95.76 46.98 86.50
C CYS A 12 94.33 47.43 86.18
N ASN A 13 94.07 47.71 84.91
CA ASN A 13 92.72 47.92 84.41
C ASN A 13 92.26 46.73 83.54
N SER A 14 91.09 46.17 83.85
CA SER A 14 90.37 45.20 82.99
C SER A 14 89.56 45.94 81.94
N PHE A 15 89.48 45.41 80.71
CA PHE A 15 88.70 46.03 79.63
C PHE A 15 88.25 45.01 78.56
N THR A 16 87.34 45.45 77.70
CA THR A 16 86.88 44.71 76.52
C THR A 16 87.58 45.25 75.28
N VAL A 17 88.06 44.36 74.42
CA VAL A 17 88.68 44.72 73.14
C VAL A 17 87.99 43.99 71.99
N GLU A 18 87.74 44.73 70.92
CA GLU A 18 87.12 44.24 69.68
C GLU A 18 88.19 43.69 68.74
N LEU A 19 87.93 42.54 68.10
CA LEU A 19 88.81 42.03 67.03
C LEU A 19 88.79 42.97 65.81
N ASN A 20 89.92 43.03 65.09
CA ASN A 20 89.98 43.71 63.79
C ASN A 20 89.23 42.89 62.72
N ASP A 21 88.98 43.48 61.54
CA ASP A 21 88.34 42.82 60.38
C ASP A 21 89.03 41.51 59.92
N ASP A 22 90.27 41.26 60.35
CA ASP A 22 91.03 40.04 60.06
C ASP A 22 90.94 38.96 61.16
N GLY A 23 90.13 39.19 62.20
CA GLY A 23 89.90 38.25 63.30
C GLY A 23 90.97 38.26 64.40
N THR A 24 91.85 39.28 64.44
CA THR A 24 92.93 39.39 65.44
C THR A 24 92.94 40.73 66.15
N VAL A 25 93.48 40.80 67.37
CA VAL A 25 93.79 42.07 68.05
C VAL A 25 94.99 41.94 68.97
N SER A 26 95.76 43.03 69.12
CA SER A 26 96.88 43.09 70.07
C SER A 26 96.70 44.23 71.06
N ILE A 27 97.08 44.00 72.32
CA ILE A 27 97.15 45.00 73.40
C ILE A 27 98.60 45.21 73.85
N THR A 28 98.87 46.32 74.51
CA THR A 28 100.19 46.68 75.03
C THR A 28 100.17 46.82 76.55
N SER A 29 101.34 46.87 77.18
CA SER A 29 101.44 47.09 78.63
C SER A 29 100.79 48.41 79.08
N ASP A 30 100.74 49.42 78.21
CA ASP A 30 100.13 50.72 78.50
C ASP A 30 98.59 50.64 78.53
N ASP A 31 97.99 49.66 77.86
CA ASP A 31 96.54 49.45 77.86
C ASP A 31 96.05 48.85 79.18
N ILE A 32 96.93 48.13 79.89
CA ILE A 32 96.64 47.48 81.18
C ILE A 32 97.14 48.30 82.38
N ASP A 33 98.29 48.99 82.26
CA ASP A 33 98.88 49.73 83.38
C ASP A 33 98.06 50.99 83.75
N ASN A 34 97.44 50.98 84.94
CA ASN A 34 96.65 52.10 85.45
C ASN A 34 97.46 53.02 86.39
N GLY A 35 98.76 53.20 86.08
CA GLY A 35 99.64 54.12 86.79
C GLY A 35 100.45 53.47 87.91
N SER A 36 100.99 52.27 87.66
CA SER A 36 101.91 51.58 88.56
C SER A 36 103.15 52.44 88.87
N TYR A 37 103.60 52.42 90.14
CA TYR A 37 104.70 53.28 90.58
C TYR A 37 105.56 52.62 91.67
N ASP A 38 106.78 53.15 91.82
CA ASP A 38 107.69 52.78 92.91
C ASP A 38 108.35 54.03 93.52
N ASN A 39 108.86 53.89 94.75
CA ASN A 39 109.52 54.94 95.50
C ASN A 39 110.92 55.32 94.94
N CYS A 40 111.50 54.49 94.06
CA CYS A 40 112.80 54.70 93.41
C CYS A 40 112.72 54.53 91.87
N SER A 41 112.14 55.50 91.15
CA SER A 41 112.02 55.43 89.67
C SER A 41 113.36 55.31 88.92
N PRO A 42 113.41 54.62 87.74
CA PRO A 42 112.28 54.06 86.96
C PRO A 42 112.00 52.55 87.15
N VAL A 43 110.77 52.11 86.84
CA VAL A 43 110.36 50.68 86.79
C VAL A 43 110.27 50.17 85.35
N THR A 44 110.35 48.85 85.12
CA THR A 44 110.03 48.19 83.86
C THR A 44 108.71 47.43 83.97
N ILE A 45 107.87 47.52 82.94
CA ILE A 45 106.53 46.92 82.90
C ILE A 45 106.47 45.92 81.73
N SER A 46 105.85 44.76 81.95
CA SER A 46 105.59 43.73 80.93
C SER A 46 104.27 43.03 81.19
N ILE A 47 103.61 42.54 80.13
CA ILE A 47 102.37 41.75 80.22
C ILE A 47 102.58 40.31 79.77
N SER A 48 101.73 39.38 80.22
CA SER A 48 101.88 37.95 79.94
C SER A 48 101.38 37.49 78.57
N GLN A 49 100.55 38.30 77.92
CA GLN A 49 99.96 38.04 76.60
C GLN A 49 99.68 39.37 75.92
N GLU A 50 100.06 39.50 74.65
CA GLU A 50 99.87 40.70 73.84
C GLU A 50 98.85 40.48 72.71
N ASP A 51 98.66 39.26 72.24
CA ASP A 51 97.86 38.94 71.06
C ASP A 51 96.65 38.05 71.42
N PHE A 52 95.51 38.35 70.80
CA PHE A 52 94.25 37.61 70.92
C PHE A 52 93.66 37.35 69.53
N ASP A 53 92.95 36.24 69.39
CA ASP A 53 92.23 35.86 68.17
C ASP A 53 90.81 35.35 68.47
N CYS A 54 90.09 34.91 67.44
CA CYS A 54 88.71 34.41 67.56
C CYS A 54 88.55 33.26 68.59
N SER A 55 89.62 32.55 68.98
CA SER A 55 89.55 31.47 69.97
C SER A 55 89.48 31.95 71.42
N ASP A 56 89.71 33.24 71.67
CA ASP A 56 89.72 33.84 73.01
C ASP A 56 88.35 34.41 73.47
N ILE A 57 87.24 34.04 72.78
CA ILE A 57 85.87 34.55 73.02
C ILE A 57 84.98 33.51 73.79
N GLY A 58 84.55 33.77 75.06
CA GLY A 58 83.49 33.02 75.81
C GLY A 58 83.90 31.89 76.83
N GLY A 59 83.03 31.48 77.80
CA GLY A 59 83.35 30.75 79.10
C GLY A 59 83.06 29.23 79.30
N ASP A 60 83.08 28.73 80.57
CA ASP A 60 83.68 27.44 81.06
C ASP A 60 82.94 26.05 81.01
N LEU A 61 81.66 25.90 80.60
CA LEU A 61 81.08 24.57 80.26
C LEU A 61 80.68 24.48 78.78
N ASP A 62 80.90 23.32 78.16
CA ASP A 62 80.52 23.11 76.76
C ASP A 62 79.00 22.84 76.57
N GLU A 63 78.28 22.35 77.60
CA GLU A 63 76.91 21.82 77.48
C GLU A 63 76.09 21.83 78.80
N LEU A 64 74.75 21.65 78.71
CA LEU A 64 73.84 21.53 79.87
C LEU A 64 73.97 20.17 80.62
N ILE A 65 73.72 20.15 81.94
CA ILE A 65 73.75 18.94 82.78
C ILE A 65 72.49 18.77 83.66
N ILE A 66 72.15 17.54 84.05
CA ILE A 66 71.12 17.24 85.04
C ILE A 66 71.71 17.47 86.45
N SER A 67 71.15 18.44 87.17
CA SER A 67 71.62 18.84 88.51
C SER A 67 70.86 18.19 89.65
N GLU A 68 69.61 17.74 89.45
CA GLU A 68 68.83 17.07 90.50
C GLU A 68 67.81 16.08 89.93
N TYR A 69 67.60 14.96 90.64
CA TYR A 69 66.63 13.89 90.35
C TYR A 69 65.85 13.54 91.61
N ILE A 70 64.52 13.50 91.54
CA ILE A 70 63.65 13.19 92.70
C ILE A 70 62.64 12.11 92.33
N ASP A 71 62.81 10.94 92.94
CA ASP A 71 61.84 9.83 92.94
C ASP A 71 60.99 9.88 94.23
N GLY A 72 60.09 10.85 94.28
CA GLY A 72 59.25 11.13 95.45
C GLY A 72 58.05 10.20 95.60
N THR A 73 57.28 10.37 96.69
CA THR A 73 56.11 9.54 96.97
C THR A 73 54.99 9.74 95.93
N GLY A 74 54.38 8.65 95.48
CA GLY A 74 53.31 8.70 94.47
C GLY A 74 53.82 9.32 93.16
N ASN A 75 53.12 10.35 92.66
CA ASN A 75 53.47 11.06 91.42
C ASN A 75 54.43 12.25 91.63
N ASN A 76 55.12 12.31 92.76
CA ASN A 76 56.03 13.42 93.07
C ASN A 76 57.40 13.24 92.40
N LYS A 77 57.45 13.37 91.06
CA LYS A 77 58.64 13.11 90.24
C LYS A 77 59.23 14.41 89.69
N TRP A 78 60.54 14.63 89.83
CA TRP A 78 61.23 15.85 89.38
C TRP A 78 62.59 15.60 88.74
N ILE A 79 62.94 16.45 87.76
CA ILE A 79 64.26 16.59 87.16
C ILE A 79 64.63 18.08 87.10
N GLU A 80 65.85 18.42 87.47
CA GLU A 80 66.43 19.76 87.30
C GLU A 80 67.64 19.72 86.36
N ILE A 81 67.75 20.74 85.50
CA ILE A 81 68.84 20.93 84.54
C ILE A 81 69.55 22.24 84.87
N TYR A 82 70.89 22.29 84.85
CA TYR A 82 71.71 23.48 85.08
C TYR A 82 72.46 23.92 83.81
N ASN A 83 72.57 25.23 83.62
CA ASN A 83 73.35 25.86 82.54
C ASN A 83 74.61 26.53 83.08
N GLY A 84 75.77 25.89 82.92
CA GLY A 84 77.08 26.47 83.26
C GLY A 84 77.89 26.97 82.06
N THR A 85 77.29 27.12 80.86
CA THR A 85 78.02 27.41 79.61
C THR A 85 78.54 28.84 79.48
N GLY A 86 78.32 29.66 80.52
CA GLY A 86 78.62 31.10 80.49
C GLY A 86 77.64 31.93 79.64
N ASN A 87 76.77 31.32 78.84
CA ASN A 87 75.81 32.00 77.96
C ASN A 87 74.37 31.52 78.20
N GLU A 88 73.37 32.31 77.78
CA GLU A 88 71.98 31.85 77.78
C GLU A 88 71.78 30.74 76.74
N VAL A 89 71.27 29.59 77.17
CA VAL A 89 71.00 28.45 76.28
C VAL A 89 69.53 28.42 75.90
N ILE A 90 69.26 28.47 74.59
CA ILE A 90 67.91 28.39 74.03
C ILE A 90 67.50 26.91 73.89
N LEU A 91 66.39 26.52 74.54
CA LEU A 91 65.92 25.14 74.59
C LEU A 91 65.08 24.72 73.37
N ALA A 92 64.52 25.68 72.62
CA ALA A 92 63.69 25.45 71.45
C ALA A 92 63.83 26.57 70.40
N ASN A 93 63.77 26.21 69.11
CA ASN A 93 63.66 27.16 68.02
C ASN A 93 62.29 27.03 67.34
N GLY A 94 61.41 28.00 67.58
CA GLY A 94 60.01 27.95 67.13
C GLY A 94 59.22 26.81 67.81
N PHE A 95 58.62 25.91 67.03
CA PHE A 95 57.84 24.78 67.54
C PHE A 95 58.66 23.50 67.77
N ASN A 96 59.96 23.49 67.41
CA ASN A 96 60.84 22.34 67.58
C ASN A 96 61.77 22.55 68.79
N SER A 97 61.64 21.67 69.78
CA SER A 97 62.57 21.61 70.92
C SER A 97 63.93 21.10 70.47
N ILE A 98 64.98 21.89 70.72
CA ILE A 98 66.39 21.51 70.52
C ILE A 98 66.80 20.53 71.62
N TYR A 99 66.39 20.85 72.86
CA TYR A 99 66.59 19.99 74.01
C TYR A 99 65.32 19.23 74.38
N SER A 100 65.48 17.97 74.75
CA SER A 100 64.36 17.13 75.20
C SER A 100 64.77 16.20 76.34
N LEU A 101 63.83 15.88 77.23
CA LEU A 101 63.98 14.85 78.25
C LEU A 101 63.32 13.56 77.77
N ASN A 102 64.12 12.50 77.66
CA ASN A 102 63.69 11.17 77.24
C ASN A 102 63.61 10.23 78.45
N ILE A 103 62.42 9.71 78.74
CA ILE A 103 62.19 8.76 79.84
C ILE A 103 61.93 7.37 79.27
N TYR A 104 62.73 6.40 79.66
CA TYR A 104 62.72 5.02 79.17
C TYR A 104 62.18 4.09 80.24
N SER A 105 60.88 3.81 80.17
CA SER A 105 60.20 3.13 81.25
C SER A 105 60.49 1.63 81.30
N ASP A 106 60.66 1.07 82.50
CA ASP A 106 60.80 -0.37 82.79
C ASP A 106 61.78 -1.12 81.85
N GLY A 107 62.94 -0.51 81.57
CA GLY A 107 63.97 -1.07 80.70
C GLY A 107 63.69 -1.00 79.20
N SER A 108 62.76 -0.15 78.76
CA SER A 108 62.52 0.16 77.35
C SER A 108 63.76 0.80 76.68
N SER A 109 63.94 0.56 75.38
CA SER A 109 64.88 1.31 74.52
C SER A 109 64.21 2.43 73.74
N THR A 110 62.88 2.56 73.85
CA THR A 110 62.08 3.63 73.22
C THR A 110 61.59 4.57 74.32
N PRO A 111 61.90 5.88 74.24
CA PRO A 111 61.53 6.82 75.29
C PRO A 111 60.13 7.39 75.10
N THR A 112 59.57 7.87 76.20
CA THR A 112 58.62 8.97 76.18
C THR A 112 59.41 10.28 76.14
N THR A 113 59.31 11.02 75.04
CA THR A 113 60.03 12.28 74.83
C THR A 113 59.22 13.47 75.29
N ILE A 114 59.85 14.35 76.07
CA ILE A 114 59.29 15.60 76.56
C ILE A 114 60.17 16.74 76.02
N GLY A 115 59.65 17.50 75.06
CA GLY A 115 60.35 18.67 74.53
C GLY A 115 60.48 19.77 75.59
N LEU A 116 61.67 20.35 75.71
CA LEU A 116 61.92 21.51 76.57
C LEU A 116 61.65 22.79 75.78
N LEU A 117 61.22 23.85 76.48
CA LEU A 117 60.79 25.10 75.86
C LEU A 117 61.41 26.29 76.61
N GLY A 118 61.55 27.41 75.91
CA GLY A 118 62.13 28.63 76.47
C GLY A 118 63.66 28.64 76.44
N SER A 119 64.27 29.27 77.43
CA SER A 119 65.72 29.39 77.58
C SER A 119 66.12 29.22 79.05
N ILE A 120 67.39 28.89 79.27
CA ILE A 120 68.02 28.88 80.59
C ILE A 120 69.11 29.96 80.56
N PRO A 121 68.99 31.05 81.34
CA PRO A 121 70.07 32.02 81.48
C PRO A 121 71.39 31.35 81.90
N ALA A 122 72.53 32.01 81.65
CA ALA A 122 73.81 31.59 82.22
C ALA A 122 73.68 31.43 83.75
N ASP A 123 74.22 30.35 84.30
CA ASP A 123 74.12 29.92 85.69
C ASP A 123 72.69 29.66 86.21
N GLY A 124 71.71 29.57 85.30
CA GLY A 124 70.32 29.26 85.62
C GLY A 124 70.04 27.76 85.72
N VAL A 125 68.87 27.43 86.31
CA VAL A 125 68.33 26.06 86.31
C VAL A 125 66.92 25.99 85.70
N TYR A 126 66.56 24.80 85.19
CA TYR A 126 65.26 24.51 84.59
C TYR A 126 64.63 23.27 85.23
N LYS A 127 63.45 23.45 85.86
CA LYS A 127 62.77 22.41 86.65
C LYS A 127 61.61 21.77 85.89
N ILE A 128 61.63 20.45 85.81
CA ILE A 128 60.65 19.61 85.12
C ILE A 128 60.01 18.67 86.15
N ALA A 129 58.68 18.58 86.15
CA ALA A 129 57.98 17.75 87.12
C ALA A 129 56.72 17.10 86.55
N HIS A 130 56.28 16.02 87.20
CA HIS A 130 54.94 15.49 86.94
C HIS A 130 53.87 16.53 87.29
N THR A 131 52.79 16.63 86.51
CA THR A 131 51.71 17.63 86.75
C THR A 131 51.02 17.50 88.11
N ALA A 132 51.15 16.36 88.78
CA ALA A 132 50.61 16.09 90.12
C ALA A 132 51.67 16.13 91.24
N ALA A 133 52.89 16.60 90.95
CA ALA A 133 53.96 16.72 91.93
C ALA A 133 53.69 17.83 92.96
N ILE A 134 54.26 17.71 94.16
CA ILE A 134 54.02 18.62 95.28
C ILE A 134 55.08 19.73 95.23
N GLY A 135 54.68 20.95 94.84
CA GLY A 135 55.56 22.12 94.81
C GLY A 135 55.00 23.25 93.95
N SER A 136 55.47 24.49 94.18
CA SER A 136 55.13 25.65 93.35
C SER A 136 56.42 26.25 92.78
N ASN A 137 56.42 26.63 91.48
CA ASN A 137 57.55 27.09 90.65
C ASN A 137 58.23 26.01 89.79
N ILE A 138 57.43 25.36 88.93
CA ILE A 138 57.86 24.43 87.88
C ILE A 138 58.04 25.20 86.57
N ASN A 139 59.12 24.97 85.81
CA ASN A 139 59.26 25.52 84.46
C ASN A 139 58.43 24.71 83.46
N LEU A 140 58.44 23.37 83.56
CA LEU A 140 57.61 22.47 82.75
C LEU A 140 56.94 21.37 83.56
N GLY A 141 55.60 21.42 83.64
CA GLY A 141 54.78 20.37 84.22
C GLY A 141 54.23 19.45 83.13
N SER A 142 54.52 18.15 83.18
CA SER A 142 54.01 17.19 82.18
C SER A 142 53.50 15.90 82.84
N PRO A 143 52.31 15.39 82.46
CA PRO A 143 51.80 14.11 82.98
C PRO A 143 52.67 12.92 82.53
N ASN A 144 53.57 13.13 81.58
CA ASN A 144 54.48 12.12 81.06
C ASN A 144 55.80 12.03 81.84
N VAL A 145 56.03 12.91 82.83
CA VAL A 145 57.18 12.79 83.75
C VAL A 145 56.84 11.72 84.79
N PHE A 146 56.93 10.46 84.37
CA PHE A 146 56.56 9.33 85.19
C PHE A 146 57.72 8.34 85.19
N PHE A 147 58.34 8.20 86.36
CA PHE A 147 59.41 7.24 86.63
C PHE A 147 59.35 6.79 88.09
N ASP A 148 59.82 5.60 88.43
CA ASP A 148 59.75 5.02 89.79
C ASP A 148 61.10 4.47 90.31
N GLY A 149 62.20 4.99 89.75
CA GLY A 149 63.55 4.66 90.17
C GLY A 149 64.19 3.51 89.40
N ASN A 150 63.41 2.74 88.62
CA ASN A 150 63.93 1.73 87.69
C ASN A 150 63.90 2.16 86.20
N ASP A 151 63.54 3.41 85.90
CA ASP A 151 63.48 4.00 84.55
C ASP A 151 64.67 4.89 84.19
N ALA A 152 65.23 4.72 82.99
CA ALA A 152 66.37 5.51 82.56
C ALA A 152 65.90 6.86 82.01
N ILE A 153 66.65 7.92 82.24
CA ILE A 153 66.31 9.29 81.86
C ILE A 153 67.50 9.91 81.15
N ALA A 154 67.31 10.44 79.94
CA ALA A 154 68.36 11.11 79.18
C ALA A 154 67.94 12.54 78.81
N LEU A 155 68.83 13.50 79.10
CA LEU A 155 68.78 14.83 78.53
C LEU A 155 69.43 14.78 77.14
N MET A 156 68.69 15.23 76.13
CA MET A 156 69.11 15.20 74.73
C MET A 156 69.30 16.62 74.20
N ASN A 157 70.33 16.83 73.38
CA ASN A 157 70.52 18.01 72.53
C ASN A 157 70.54 17.56 71.07
N ASN A 158 69.60 18.02 70.24
CA ASN A 158 69.47 17.67 68.82
C ASN A 158 69.57 16.16 68.55
N GLY A 159 68.98 15.35 69.44
CA GLY A 159 68.95 13.88 69.33
C GLY A 159 70.18 13.15 69.89
N ASN A 160 71.21 13.85 70.35
CA ASN A 160 72.37 13.26 71.05
C ASN A 160 72.18 13.38 72.56
N ALA A 161 72.51 12.33 73.32
CA ALA A 161 72.44 12.39 74.78
C ALA A 161 73.61 13.21 75.35
N VAL A 162 73.30 14.18 76.21
CA VAL A 162 74.30 15.04 76.88
C VAL A 162 74.45 14.69 78.36
N ASP A 163 73.43 14.10 78.99
CA ASP A 163 73.50 13.57 80.35
C ASP A 163 72.42 12.50 80.59
N ILE A 164 72.73 11.45 81.37
CA ILE A 164 71.88 10.26 81.55
C ILE A 164 71.88 9.80 83.00
N ILE A 165 70.69 9.50 83.51
CA ILE A 165 70.44 8.75 84.75
C ILE A 165 69.91 7.36 84.37
N GLY A 166 70.52 6.30 84.90
CA GLY A 166 70.17 4.90 84.58
C GLY A 166 70.88 4.33 83.35
N VAL A 167 70.43 3.16 82.87
CA VAL A 167 70.98 2.48 81.70
C VAL A 167 69.85 2.19 80.71
N ILE A 168 69.86 2.86 79.55
CA ILE A 168 68.82 2.72 78.53
C ILE A 168 68.74 1.26 78.05
N GLY A 169 67.52 0.71 77.96
CA GLY A 169 67.27 -0.67 77.55
C GLY A 169 67.50 -1.73 78.65
N GLN A 170 67.72 -1.34 79.91
CA GLN A 170 67.88 -2.26 81.04
C GLN A 170 66.96 -1.87 82.21
N ASP A 171 66.30 -2.86 82.81
CA ASP A 171 65.50 -2.70 84.03
C ASP A 171 66.28 -3.27 85.24
N PRO A 172 66.69 -2.45 86.23
CA PRO A 172 67.35 -2.91 87.46
C PRO A 172 66.37 -3.60 88.44
N GLY A 173 65.08 -3.65 88.12
CA GLY A 173 63.99 -4.11 88.95
C GLY A 173 63.62 -3.09 90.04
N ALA A 174 62.64 -3.46 90.87
CA ALA A 174 62.05 -2.59 91.90
C ALA A 174 63.02 -2.06 92.98
N ALA A 175 64.30 -2.43 92.94
CA ALA A 175 65.34 -1.86 93.80
C ALA A 175 65.98 -0.59 93.21
N GLY A 176 65.71 -0.25 91.94
CA GLY A 176 66.36 0.82 91.19
C GLY A 176 67.84 0.56 90.93
N TRP A 177 68.52 1.50 90.26
CA TRP A 177 69.98 1.45 90.13
C TRP A 177 70.63 1.73 91.47
N SER A 178 71.68 0.97 91.79
CA SER A 178 72.48 1.21 93.00
C SER A 178 73.97 0.98 92.77
N SER A 179 74.80 1.90 93.25
CA SER A 179 76.26 1.85 93.18
C SER A 179 76.86 2.81 94.22
N GLY A 180 78.02 2.48 94.79
CA GLY A 180 78.70 3.36 95.76
C GLY A 180 77.95 3.66 97.06
N GLY A 181 76.89 2.91 97.40
CA GLY A 181 76.04 3.16 98.55
C GLY A 181 74.85 4.11 98.30
N ILE A 182 74.68 4.54 97.04
CA ILE A 182 73.58 5.38 96.56
C ILE A 182 72.63 4.54 95.69
N SER A 183 71.34 4.88 95.69
CA SER A 183 70.28 4.28 94.90
C SER A 183 69.32 5.34 94.33
N THR A 184 68.73 5.07 93.16
CA THR A 184 67.70 5.90 92.51
C THR A 184 66.28 5.63 93.01
N ASN A 185 66.06 4.55 93.76
CA ASN A 185 64.74 4.10 94.18
C ASN A 185 64.28 4.80 95.45
N ASN A 186 63.19 5.55 95.37
CA ASN A 186 62.60 6.33 96.46
C ASN A 186 63.64 7.27 97.12
N THR A 187 64.40 8.02 96.32
CA THR A 187 65.44 8.95 96.79
C THR A 187 65.39 10.30 96.08
N THR A 188 66.07 11.29 96.67
CA THR A 188 66.48 12.52 95.97
C THR A 188 67.99 12.43 95.72
N LEU A 189 68.43 12.67 94.50
CA LEU A 189 69.84 12.74 94.10
C LEU A 189 70.18 14.16 93.63
N VAL A 190 71.22 14.75 94.20
CA VAL A 190 71.75 16.08 93.80
C VAL A 190 73.14 15.88 93.18
N ARG A 191 73.41 16.52 92.05
CA ARG A 191 74.71 16.45 91.37
C ARG A 191 75.80 17.09 92.23
N ASP A 192 76.98 16.47 92.31
CA ASP A 192 78.14 17.04 93.00
C ASP A 192 78.68 18.26 92.23
N LYS A 193 79.00 19.34 92.94
CA LYS A 193 79.45 20.63 92.35
C LYS A 193 80.73 20.55 91.52
N ASN A 194 81.50 19.46 91.62
CA ASN A 194 82.72 19.27 90.83
C ASN A 194 82.48 18.55 89.50
N VAL A 195 81.23 18.18 89.20
CA VAL A 195 80.88 17.51 87.93
C VAL A 195 80.64 18.57 86.87
N LEU A 196 81.61 18.76 85.99
CA LEU A 196 81.58 19.77 84.92
C LEU A 196 81.10 19.21 83.58
N VAL A 197 80.88 17.88 83.46
CA VAL A 197 80.44 17.24 82.22
C VAL A 197 79.39 16.18 82.54
N GLY A 198 78.31 16.16 81.76
CA GLY A 198 77.23 15.16 81.88
C GLY A 198 77.68 13.73 81.50
N ASN A 199 76.98 12.73 82.03
CA ASN A 199 77.29 11.33 81.80
C ASN A 199 76.46 10.78 80.64
N THR A 200 77.10 10.43 79.52
CA THR A 200 76.38 10.02 78.30
C THR A 200 76.30 8.51 78.08
N SER A 201 76.96 7.68 78.91
CA SER A 201 77.02 6.23 78.66
C SER A 201 77.42 5.32 79.83
N ASN A 202 77.97 5.83 80.94
CA ASN A 202 78.50 5.03 82.05
C ASN A 202 77.92 5.45 83.42
N PHE A 203 76.59 5.50 83.52
CA PHE A 203 75.91 5.97 84.72
C PHE A 203 76.28 5.17 85.99
N LEU A 204 76.31 3.83 85.93
CA LEU A 204 76.60 2.99 87.11
C LEU A 204 78.01 3.20 87.69
N GLY A 205 78.98 3.58 86.87
CA GLY A 205 80.33 3.94 87.31
C GLY A 205 80.41 5.31 87.99
N GLY A 206 79.51 6.23 87.60
CA GLY A 206 79.44 7.61 88.12
C GLY A 206 78.49 7.79 89.31
N LEU A 207 77.49 6.93 89.49
CA LEU A 207 76.42 7.12 90.50
C LEU A 207 76.93 7.32 91.95
N GLY A 208 78.03 6.68 92.34
CA GLY A 208 78.60 6.84 93.68
C GLY A 208 79.54 8.04 93.87
N THR A 209 79.93 8.72 92.78
CA THR A 209 80.94 9.80 92.78
C THR A 209 80.40 11.12 92.25
N GLU A 210 79.40 11.08 91.36
CA GLU A 210 78.80 12.24 90.71
C GLU A 210 77.56 12.75 91.45
N TRP A 211 76.98 11.94 92.35
CA TRP A 211 75.70 12.22 92.98
C TRP A 211 75.78 12.15 94.50
N ILE A 212 74.98 12.97 95.17
CA ILE A 212 74.78 12.99 96.61
C ILE A 212 73.33 12.60 96.89
N GLN A 213 73.14 11.51 97.65
CA GLN A 213 71.79 11.02 97.99
C GLN A 213 71.23 11.66 99.25
N SER A 214 69.97 12.09 99.16
CA SER A 214 69.10 12.47 100.27
C SER A 214 67.90 11.53 100.40
N SER A 215 67.16 11.61 101.51
CA SER A 215 65.92 10.85 101.70
C SER A 215 64.87 11.20 100.64
N GLN A 216 63.92 10.29 100.39
CA GLN A 216 62.75 10.56 99.55
C GLN A 216 62.07 11.89 99.90
N ASP A 217 61.53 12.57 98.88
CA ASP A 217 60.80 13.84 99.03
C ASP A 217 61.62 14.97 99.68
N THR A 218 62.94 15.02 99.42
CA THR A 218 63.81 16.14 99.82
C THR A 218 63.91 17.14 98.67
N PHE A 219 63.71 18.44 98.95
CA PHE A 219 63.65 19.53 97.95
C PHE A 219 64.61 20.69 98.24
N THR A 220 65.57 20.51 99.15
CA THR A 220 66.41 21.61 99.65
C THR A 220 67.30 22.25 98.59
N ASN A 221 67.62 21.50 97.53
CA ASN A 221 68.51 21.94 96.46
C ASN A 221 67.75 22.31 95.17
N LEU A 222 66.44 22.05 95.14
CA LEU A 222 65.62 22.32 93.97
C LEU A 222 65.46 23.82 93.74
N GLY A 223 65.91 24.27 92.58
CA GLY A 223 65.93 25.64 92.09
C GLY A 223 67.32 26.27 92.06
N VAL A 224 68.38 25.58 92.48
CA VAL A 224 69.75 26.11 92.50
C VAL A 224 70.81 25.01 92.31
N HIS A 225 71.82 25.29 91.49
CA HIS A 225 73.03 24.48 91.39
C HIS A 225 74.25 25.39 91.29
N TYR A 226 75.41 24.93 91.76
CA TYR A 226 76.67 25.66 91.70
C TYR A 226 77.78 24.72 91.27
N ILE A 227 78.67 25.18 90.39
CA ILE A 227 79.89 24.48 90.01
C ILE A 227 81.13 25.10 90.67
N GLU A 228 82.20 24.33 90.83
CA GLU A 228 83.51 24.82 91.29
C GLU A 228 84.56 24.60 90.19
N ILE A 229 84.98 25.69 89.53
CA ILE A 229 85.99 25.68 88.46
C ILE A 229 87.37 26.01 89.05
N THR A 230 88.40 25.21 88.74
CA THR A 230 89.77 25.45 89.20
C THR A 230 90.69 25.79 88.01
N GLY A 231 90.71 27.07 87.58
CA GLY A 231 91.67 27.65 86.62
C GLY A 231 91.02 28.29 85.37
N PHE A 232 91.09 29.62 85.23
CA PHE A 232 90.49 30.44 84.15
C PHE A 232 91.54 30.90 83.11
N SER A 233 91.17 31.04 81.82
CA SER A 233 92.11 31.13 80.67
C SER A 233 92.44 32.52 80.09
N ASN A 234 91.76 33.63 80.43
CA ASN A 234 91.93 34.91 79.70
C ASN A 234 92.43 36.09 80.56
N ASN A 235 93.14 35.81 81.66
CA ASN A 235 93.70 36.86 82.52
C ASN A 235 95.13 37.23 82.09
N VAL A 236 95.35 38.53 81.82
CA VAL A 236 96.68 39.07 81.50
C VAL A 236 97.35 39.58 82.77
N ILE A 237 98.54 39.08 83.07
CA ILE A 237 99.32 39.45 84.24
C ILE A 237 100.26 40.59 83.87
N LEU A 238 100.02 41.77 84.45
CA LEU A 238 100.97 42.89 84.42
C LEU A 238 102.05 42.65 85.48
N THR A 239 103.31 42.63 85.07
CA THR A 239 104.47 42.53 85.96
C THR A 239 105.26 43.83 85.92
N VAL A 240 105.40 44.47 87.08
CA VAL A 240 106.20 45.69 87.25
C VAL A 240 107.43 45.33 88.09
N THR A 241 108.62 45.67 87.58
CA THR A 241 109.91 45.38 88.21
C THR A 241 110.67 46.69 88.45
N ASP A 242 111.16 46.92 89.67
CA ASP A 242 112.02 48.08 89.96
C ASP A 242 113.49 47.87 89.50
N VAL A 243 114.31 48.92 89.58
CA VAL A 243 115.76 48.84 89.26
C VAL A 243 116.56 47.91 90.20
N SER A 244 116.01 47.57 91.36
CA SER A 244 116.61 46.67 92.35
C SER A 244 116.24 45.19 92.12
N GLY A 245 115.33 44.92 91.19
CA GLY A 245 114.82 43.60 90.83
C GLY A 245 113.63 43.12 91.66
N ASN A 246 113.00 43.97 92.49
CA ASN A 246 111.77 43.62 93.18
C ASN A 246 110.60 43.69 92.19
N THR A 247 109.74 42.67 92.22
CA THR A 247 108.59 42.55 91.31
C THR A 247 107.28 42.57 92.08
N ALA A 248 106.27 43.22 91.51
CA ALA A 248 104.89 43.06 91.91
C ALA A 248 104.04 42.84 90.66
N THR A 249 102.90 42.17 90.83
CA THR A 249 102.02 41.79 89.74
C THR A 249 100.57 42.10 90.07
N CYS A 250 99.78 42.43 89.07
CA CYS A 250 98.32 42.42 89.14
C CYS A 250 97.77 41.69 87.91
N GLU A 251 96.50 41.31 88.02
CA GLU A 251 95.79 40.51 87.04
C GLU A 251 94.68 41.37 86.43
N ALA A 252 94.65 41.47 85.10
CA ALA A 252 93.61 42.14 84.34
C ALA A 252 92.79 41.10 83.59
N GLU A 253 91.48 41.23 83.68
CA GLU A 253 90.53 40.42 82.91
C GLU A 253 90.34 41.09 81.54
N ILE A 254 90.65 40.36 80.47
CA ILE A 254 90.47 40.85 79.09
C ILE A 254 89.31 40.08 78.46
N THR A 255 88.25 40.81 78.09
CA THR A 255 87.12 40.23 77.35
C THR A 255 87.31 40.50 75.86
N ILE A 256 87.40 39.45 75.06
CA ILE A 256 87.49 39.56 73.60
C ILE A 256 86.08 39.43 73.01
N VAL A 257 85.74 40.32 72.07
CA VAL A 257 84.46 40.29 71.35
C VAL A 257 84.69 40.48 69.85
N ASP A 258 83.88 39.80 69.03
CA ASP A 258 83.80 40.04 67.59
C ASP A 258 82.53 40.82 67.26
N VAL A 259 82.69 41.94 66.55
CA VAL A 259 81.61 42.83 66.11
C VAL A 259 81.58 43.01 64.58
N THR A 260 82.46 42.32 63.86
CA THR A 260 82.57 42.42 62.40
C THR A 260 81.46 41.60 61.76
N LYS A 261 80.76 42.15 60.77
CA LYS A 261 79.71 41.41 60.07
C LYS A 261 80.30 40.56 58.93
N PRO A 262 79.68 39.41 58.58
CA PRO A 262 80.04 38.65 57.39
C PRO A 262 79.99 39.48 56.10
N ASP A 263 80.91 39.20 55.17
CA ASP A 263 80.82 39.67 53.78
C ASP A 263 79.97 38.68 52.96
N VAL A 264 78.82 39.14 52.46
CA VAL A 264 77.77 38.26 51.93
C VAL A 264 77.61 38.41 50.41
N GLU A 265 77.75 37.29 49.70
CA GLU A 265 77.56 37.18 48.24
C GLU A 265 76.39 36.24 47.91
N CYS A 266 75.48 36.70 47.04
CA CYS A 266 74.29 35.96 46.62
C CYS A 266 74.37 35.54 45.15
N ASN A 267 73.95 34.31 44.87
CA ASN A 267 73.81 33.74 43.53
C ASN A 267 72.36 33.33 43.27
N ASP A 268 71.91 33.57 42.04
CA ASP A 268 70.60 33.09 41.58
C ASP A 268 70.62 31.57 41.38
N ILE A 269 69.51 30.89 41.71
CA ILE A 269 69.36 29.44 41.55
C ILE A 269 68.06 29.10 40.81
N THR A 270 67.97 27.90 40.25
CA THR A 270 66.75 27.35 39.65
C THR A 270 66.36 26.08 40.39
N VAL A 271 65.07 25.95 40.72
CA VAL A 271 64.51 24.82 41.47
C VAL A 271 63.24 24.31 40.79
N GLU A 272 62.98 23.01 40.91
CA GLU A 272 61.81 22.36 40.31
C GLU A 272 60.83 21.95 41.41
N LEU A 273 59.53 22.20 41.21
CA LEU A 273 58.49 21.74 42.14
C LEU A 273 58.45 20.20 42.18
N ASP A 274 58.12 19.66 43.34
CA ASP A 274 57.85 18.22 43.49
C ASP A 274 56.49 17.83 42.90
N ALA A 275 56.18 16.53 42.89
CA ALA A 275 54.92 16.00 42.37
C ALA A 275 53.67 16.47 43.15
N SER A 276 53.84 17.16 44.29
CA SER A 276 52.76 17.79 45.06
C SER A 276 52.66 19.30 44.80
N GLY A 277 53.45 19.84 43.87
CA GLY A 277 53.46 21.26 43.51
C GLY A 277 54.17 22.14 44.52
N ASN A 278 55.08 21.58 45.33
CA ASN A 278 55.80 22.30 46.38
C ASN A 278 57.31 22.15 46.22
N TYR A 279 58.06 23.17 46.67
CA TYR A 279 59.50 23.07 46.85
C TYR A 279 59.89 23.83 48.11
N SER A 280 60.76 23.25 48.93
CA SER A 280 61.33 23.94 50.09
C SER A 280 62.84 23.99 49.93
N LEU A 281 63.41 25.18 50.02
CA LEU A 281 64.85 25.39 50.00
C LEU A 281 65.47 24.58 51.13
N THR A 282 66.48 23.81 50.75
CA THR A 282 67.29 22.97 51.63
C THR A 282 68.56 23.71 52.04
N GLN A 283 69.32 23.14 52.99
CA GLN A 283 70.62 23.68 53.33
C GLN A 283 71.58 23.73 52.12
N SER A 284 71.46 22.77 51.18
CA SER A 284 72.23 22.82 49.93
C SER A 284 71.87 24.04 49.07
N ASP A 285 70.60 24.45 49.05
CA ASP A 285 70.16 25.62 48.29
C ASP A 285 70.61 26.92 48.95
N PHE A 286 70.58 26.98 50.29
CA PHE A 286 71.15 28.11 51.04
C PHE A 286 72.65 28.26 50.75
N ASN A 287 73.38 27.15 50.73
CA ASN A 287 74.80 27.15 50.39
C ASN A 287 75.05 27.53 48.93
N ALA A 288 74.17 27.15 48.00
CA ALA A 288 74.27 27.54 46.59
C ALA A 288 73.97 29.02 46.38
N ILE A 289 72.96 29.56 47.08
CA ILE A 289 72.65 30.99 47.08
C ILE A 289 73.81 31.77 47.69
N GLY A 290 74.28 31.38 48.88
CA GLY A 290 75.34 32.06 49.62
C GLY A 290 76.77 31.74 49.19
N LEU A 291 76.95 31.05 48.07
CA LEU A 291 78.27 30.59 47.60
C LEU A 291 79.19 31.79 47.36
N GLY A 292 80.21 31.93 48.21
CA GLY A 292 81.15 33.06 48.17
C GLY A 292 81.15 33.91 49.45
N SER A 293 80.15 33.76 50.32
CA SER A 293 80.09 34.51 51.59
C SER A 293 81.21 34.07 52.56
N THR A 294 81.84 35.04 53.23
CA THR A 294 82.99 34.80 54.13
C THR A 294 82.95 35.68 55.38
N ASP A 295 83.57 35.19 56.46
CA ASP A 295 83.85 35.95 57.68
C ASP A 295 85.19 35.49 58.27
N ALA A 296 85.88 36.36 59.01
CA ALA A 296 87.19 36.09 59.58
C ALA A 296 87.16 35.10 60.75
N CYS A 297 86.14 35.17 61.62
CA CYS A 297 85.92 34.24 62.73
C CYS A 297 85.02 33.05 62.33
N GLY A 298 84.38 33.14 61.17
CA GLY A 298 83.75 32.03 60.46
C GLY A 298 82.23 32.10 60.49
N ILE A 299 81.59 31.44 59.51
CA ILE A 299 80.14 31.46 59.36
C ILE A 299 79.48 30.37 60.21
N ALA A 300 78.53 30.74 61.07
CA ALA A 300 77.72 29.79 61.82
C ALA A 300 76.54 29.25 61.03
N SER A 301 75.81 30.12 60.32
CA SER A 301 74.59 29.72 59.64
C SER A 301 74.23 30.58 58.43
N MET A 302 73.47 29.98 57.51
CA MET A 302 72.83 30.64 56.39
C MET A 302 71.35 30.27 56.40
N THR A 303 70.48 31.27 56.35
CA THR A 303 69.03 31.09 56.29
C THR A 303 68.46 31.96 55.19
N ALA A 304 67.40 31.51 54.50
CA ALA A 304 66.80 32.27 53.41
C ALA A 304 65.29 32.45 53.62
N SER A 305 64.74 33.60 53.23
CA SER A 305 63.30 33.89 53.32
C SER A 305 62.80 34.63 52.06
N PRO A 306 61.68 34.18 51.45
CA PRO A 306 60.94 32.95 51.74
C PRO A 306 61.74 31.68 51.40
N SER A 307 61.49 30.59 52.13
CA SER A 307 62.16 29.30 51.92
C SER A 307 61.25 28.21 51.34
N SER A 308 60.00 28.52 51.06
CA SER A 308 59.04 27.60 50.47
C SER A 308 58.34 28.23 49.28
N PHE A 309 58.14 27.41 48.25
CA PHE A 309 57.53 27.76 46.99
C PHE A 309 56.45 26.75 46.65
N THR A 310 55.40 27.23 46.00
CA THR A 310 54.28 26.45 45.52
C THR A 310 54.05 26.74 44.04
N CYS A 311 53.06 26.11 43.42
CA CYS A 311 52.62 26.46 42.06
C CYS A 311 52.32 27.96 41.84
N ALA A 312 51.92 28.69 42.89
CA ALA A 312 51.72 30.15 42.81
C ALA A 312 53.03 30.93 42.58
N ASN A 313 54.17 30.27 42.73
CA ASN A 313 55.50 30.84 42.64
C ASN A 313 56.24 30.41 41.37
N VAL A 314 55.62 29.71 40.40
CA VAL A 314 56.34 29.36 39.16
C VAL A 314 56.80 30.63 38.43
N GLY A 315 58.08 30.68 38.07
CA GLY A 315 58.77 31.88 37.58
C GLY A 315 59.82 32.41 38.56
N ALA A 316 60.26 33.65 38.36
CA ALA A 316 61.30 34.28 39.17
C ALA A 316 60.74 34.82 40.50
N ASN A 317 61.32 34.40 41.63
CA ASN A 317 60.99 34.87 42.97
C ASN A 317 62.22 35.45 43.65
N THR A 318 62.05 36.51 44.42
CA THR A 318 63.14 37.12 45.19
C THR A 318 63.24 36.48 46.57
N VAL A 319 64.44 36.03 46.96
CA VAL A 319 64.76 35.48 48.27
C VAL A 319 65.83 36.33 48.92
N THR A 320 65.66 36.62 50.21
CA THR A 320 66.69 37.27 51.03
C THR A 320 67.46 36.19 51.79
N LEU A 321 68.77 36.10 51.58
CA LEU A 321 69.67 35.27 52.37
C LEU A 321 70.22 36.09 53.54
N THR A 322 70.16 35.54 54.74
CA THR A 322 70.80 36.05 55.96
C THR A 322 71.92 35.11 56.34
N VAL A 323 73.13 35.65 56.47
CA VAL A 323 74.33 34.92 56.89
C VAL A 323 74.75 35.43 58.26
N THR A 324 75.00 34.53 59.21
CA THR A 324 75.38 34.84 60.59
C THR A 324 76.70 34.15 60.94
N ASP A 325 77.65 34.88 61.51
CA ASP A 325 78.91 34.32 62.00
C ASP A 325 78.76 33.56 63.33
N VAL A 326 79.85 32.94 63.80
CA VAL A 326 79.92 32.19 65.07
C VAL A 326 79.77 33.05 66.31
N ASN A 327 79.89 34.37 66.18
CA ASN A 327 79.82 35.33 67.28
C ASN A 327 78.49 36.11 67.31
N GLY A 328 77.60 35.88 66.35
CA GLY A 328 76.25 36.42 66.28
C GLY A 328 76.08 37.67 65.41
N ASN A 329 77.10 38.15 64.71
CA ASN A 329 76.92 39.22 63.74
C ASN A 329 76.35 38.67 62.43
N PHE A 330 75.59 39.49 61.71
CA PHE A 330 74.91 39.05 60.49
C PHE A 330 74.82 40.15 59.43
N ASP A 331 74.79 39.72 58.17
CA ASP A 331 74.43 40.57 57.03
C ASP A 331 73.55 39.79 56.03
N THR A 332 72.99 40.50 55.05
CA THR A 332 71.99 39.96 54.12
C THR A 332 72.26 40.32 52.67
N CYS A 333 71.89 39.43 51.75
CA CYS A 333 71.85 39.69 50.31
C CYS A 333 70.55 39.17 49.68
N VAL A 334 70.26 39.57 48.43
CA VAL A 334 69.09 39.10 47.68
C VAL A 334 69.52 38.25 46.49
N ALA A 335 68.80 37.16 46.25
CA ALA A 335 68.96 36.28 45.11
C ALA A 335 67.61 36.00 44.44
N THR A 336 67.64 35.68 43.15
CA THR A 336 66.48 35.23 42.39
C THR A 336 66.44 33.71 42.39
N VAL A 337 65.35 33.14 42.90
CA VAL A 337 65.01 31.72 42.78
C VAL A 337 64.01 31.57 41.65
N THR A 338 64.44 30.96 40.54
CA THR A 338 63.55 30.62 39.44
C THR A 338 62.91 29.26 39.70
N VAL A 339 61.62 29.25 39.99
CA VAL A 339 60.85 28.02 40.22
C VAL A 339 60.29 27.56 38.88
N GLN A 340 60.50 26.29 38.54
CA GLN A 340 59.99 25.66 37.32
C GLN A 340 58.98 24.57 37.67
N ASP A 341 57.95 24.46 36.83
CA ASP A 341 57.06 23.31 36.81
C ASP A 341 57.29 22.52 35.52
N ASN A 342 57.93 21.37 35.67
CA ASN A 342 58.20 20.40 34.59
C ASN A 342 57.42 19.09 34.82
N ILE A 343 56.44 19.09 35.73
CA ILE A 343 55.61 17.91 36.02
C ILE A 343 54.52 17.82 34.96
N VAL A 344 54.53 16.76 34.16
CA VAL A 344 53.48 16.54 33.16
C VAL A 344 52.16 16.12 33.85
N PRO A 345 50.99 16.53 33.33
CA PRO A 345 49.70 16.10 33.85
C PRO A 345 49.53 14.57 33.83
N VAL A 346 48.82 14.04 34.82
CA VAL A 346 48.33 12.65 34.81
C VAL A 346 46.99 12.62 34.08
N VAL A 347 46.99 12.03 32.88
CA VAL A 347 45.76 11.85 32.09
C VAL A 347 45.05 10.57 32.53
N VAL A 348 43.77 10.68 32.85
CA VAL A 348 42.91 9.53 33.18
C VAL A 348 41.71 9.59 32.26
N THR A 349 41.58 8.60 31.38
CA THR A 349 40.47 8.51 30.43
C THR A 349 39.40 7.51 30.89
N GLN A 350 38.21 7.64 30.31
CA GLN A 350 37.14 6.65 30.37
C GLN A 350 36.57 6.42 28.98
N ASP A 351 36.20 5.16 28.73
CA ASP A 351 35.43 4.78 27.55
C ASP A 351 33.98 5.26 27.69
N ILE A 352 33.38 5.67 26.58
CA ILE A 352 31.98 6.12 26.54
C ILE A 352 31.24 5.53 25.35
N THR A 353 29.91 5.44 25.48
CA THR A 353 29.01 5.13 24.37
C THR A 353 28.22 6.39 24.00
N VAL A 354 28.18 6.73 22.73
CA VAL A 354 27.46 7.90 22.21
C VAL A 354 26.55 7.53 21.06
N GLN A 355 25.44 8.26 20.96
CA GLN A 355 24.40 7.98 19.96
C GLN A 355 24.48 9.01 18.85
N LEU A 356 24.42 8.56 17.60
CA LEU A 356 24.20 9.46 16.47
C LEU A 356 22.85 10.16 16.60
N ASN A 357 22.79 11.43 16.19
CA ASN A 357 21.53 12.15 16.07
C ASN A 357 20.80 11.77 14.76
N ALA A 358 19.59 12.29 14.57
CA ALA A 358 18.78 12.02 13.36
C ALA A 358 19.40 12.50 12.03
N SER A 359 20.51 13.24 12.07
CA SER A 359 21.29 13.62 10.89
C SER A 359 22.54 12.75 10.71
N GLY A 360 22.70 11.68 11.48
CA GLY A 360 23.84 10.75 11.40
C GLY A 360 25.13 11.34 11.93
N ASN A 361 25.07 12.27 12.89
CA ASN A 361 26.25 12.92 13.47
C ASN A 361 26.20 12.92 15.01
N VAL A 362 27.36 12.85 15.66
CA VAL A 362 27.51 13.11 17.09
C VAL A 362 28.86 13.75 17.36
N SER A 363 28.94 14.61 18.38
CA SER A 363 30.21 15.19 18.84
C SER A 363 30.40 14.92 20.32
N ILE A 364 31.65 14.73 20.71
CA ILE A 364 32.05 14.58 22.10
C ILE A 364 32.85 15.81 22.55
N THR A 365 32.87 16.01 23.85
CA THR A 365 33.67 17.03 24.51
C THR A 365 34.79 16.35 25.31
N PRO A 366 35.92 17.03 25.53
CA PRO A 366 37.01 16.47 26.35
C PRO A 366 36.53 16.02 27.74
N ALA A 367 35.60 16.75 28.34
CA ALA A 367 35.03 16.44 29.66
C ALA A 367 34.23 15.12 29.71
N GLN A 368 33.76 14.60 28.57
CA GLN A 368 33.09 13.29 28.54
C GLN A 368 34.08 12.12 28.59
N ILE A 369 35.30 12.34 28.10
CA ILE A 369 36.38 11.35 28.04
C ILE A 369 37.28 11.43 29.27
N ASP A 370 37.38 12.61 29.87
CA ASP A 370 38.16 12.82 31.08
C ASP A 370 37.52 12.14 32.30
N ASN A 371 38.30 11.31 32.98
CA ASN A 371 37.91 10.56 34.18
C ASN A 371 38.73 11.03 35.39
N GLY A 372 38.95 12.34 35.49
CA GLY A 372 39.67 12.95 36.61
C GLY A 372 41.17 13.10 36.36
N SER A 373 41.55 13.46 35.14
CA SER A 373 42.90 13.95 34.85
C SER A 373 43.25 15.08 35.80
N ASN A 374 44.49 15.08 36.30
CA ASN A 374 44.92 16.06 37.29
C ASN A 374 46.39 16.43 37.09
N ASP A 375 46.72 17.60 37.61
CA ASP A 375 48.07 18.10 37.71
C ASP A 375 48.22 18.85 39.05
N ALA A 376 49.43 18.88 39.60
CA ALA A 376 49.72 19.52 40.88
C ALA A 376 49.55 21.04 40.83
N CYS A 377 49.86 21.66 39.68
CA CYS A 377 49.78 23.09 39.43
C CYS A 377 48.57 23.52 38.58
N SER A 378 47.62 22.60 38.38
CA SER A 378 46.34 22.73 37.69
C SER A 378 46.40 22.62 36.17
N ILE A 379 45.29 22.14 35.59
CA ILE A 379 45.12 21.97 34.15
C ILE A 379 44.65 23.28 33.52
N ASP A 380 45.27 23.69 32.41
CA ASP A 380 44.84 24.83 31.60
C ASP A 380 43.80 24.40 30.56
N THR A 381 44.14 23.38 29.77
CA THR A 381 43.28 22.93 28.67
C THR A 381 43.16 21.41 28.57
N LEU A 382 41.97 20.97 28.18
CA LEU A 382 41.72 19.63 27.69
C LEU A 382 41.25 19.72 26.23
N SER A 383 41.78 18.85 25.37
CA SER A 383 41.31 18.71 23.99
C SER A 383 41.21 17.23 23.63
N VAL A 384 40.24 16.87 22.80
CA VAL A 384 40.04 15.50 22.34
C VAL A 384 39.98 15.47 20.82
N SER A 385 40.64 14.49 20.21
CA SER A 385 40.64 14.31 18.76
C SER A 385 40.67 12.82 18.38
N PRO A 386 39.84 12.37 17.43
CA PRO A 386 38.71 13.09 16.83
C PRO A 386 37.61 13.40 17.86
N ASN A 387 36.80 14.42 17.62
CA ASN A 387 35.71 14.84 18.52
C ASN A 387 34.32 14.86 17.86
N SER A 388 34.23 14.39 16.62
CA SER A 388 33.00 14.29 15.85
C SER A 388 32.99 13.00 15.08
N PHE A 389 31.84 12.34 15.04
CA PHE A 389 31.63 11.06 14.38
C PHE A 389 30.36 11.12 13.54
N THR A 390 30.36 10.31 12.50
CA THR A 390 29.31 10.16 11.51
C THR A 390 28.93 8.69 11.39
N CYS A 391 27.97 8.38 10.51
CA CYS A 391 27.61 7.00 10.18
C CYS A 391 28.78 6.12 9.70
N ALA A 392 29.86 6.70 9.14
CA ALA A 392 31.03 5.95 8.72
C ALA A 392 31.84 5.40 9.90
N GLU A 393 31.61 5.92 11.10
CA GLU A 393 32.33 5.62 12.33
C GLU A 393 31.45 4.90 13.35
N VAL A 394 30.35 4.23 12.95
CA VAL A 394 29.59 3.39 13.90
C VAL A 394 30.43 2.20 14.36
N GLY A 395 30.43 1.94 15.67
CA GLY A 395 31.32 0.99 16.34
C GLY A 395 32.37 1.68 17.21
N ASP A 396 33.44 0.95 17.55
CA ASP A 396 34.49 1.44 18.44
C ASP A 396 35.47 2.37 17.73
N ASN A 397 35.63 3.58 18.25
CA ASN A 397 36.58 4.57 17.75
C ASN A 397 37.57 4.96 18.84
N THR A 398 38.86 4.90 18.54
CA THR A 398 39.88 5.38 19.47
C THR A 398 40.02 6.89 19.36
N VAL A 399 39.88 7.59 20.49
CA VAL A 399 40.14 9.03 20.61
C VAL A 399 41.34 9.28 21.50
N THR A 400 42.04 10.39 21.26
CA THR A 400 43.15 10.84 22.11
C THR A 400 42.72 12.08 22.89
N LEU A 401 42.74 11.99 24.23
CA LEU A 401 42.62 13.13 25.13
C LEU A 401 44.01 13.71 25.35
N THR A 402 44.18 15.00 25.06
CA THR A 402 45.39 15.78 25.31
C THR A 402 45.11 16.76 26.43
N VAL A 403 45.90 16.70 27.50
CA VAL A 403 45.80 17.57 28.67
C VAL A 403 47.06 18.43 28.74
N THR A 404 46.88 19.72 28.93
CA THR A 404 47.97 20.70 29.08
C THR A 404 47.77 21.48 30.37
N ASP A 405 48.78 21.52 31.23
CA ASP A 405 48.75 22.34 32.44
C ASP A 405 48.96 23.84 32.15
N VAL A 406 48.81 24.67 33.19
CA VAL A 406 49.02 26.13 33.13
C VAL A 406 50.46 26.55 32.86
N ASN A 407 51.41 25.61 32.91
CA ASN A 407 52.83 25.82 32.69
C ASN A 407 53.31 25.29 31.32
N GLY A 408 52.42 24.68 30.55
CA GLY A 408 52.65 24.21 29.19
C GLY A 408 53.14 22.76 29.08
N ASN A 409 53.17 21.98 30.17
CA ASN A 409 53.49 20.56 30.07
C ASN A 409 52.27 19.80 29.52
N VAL A 410 52.54 18.83 28.63
CA VAL A 410 51.50 18.14 27.87
C VAL A 410 51.60 16.64 28.07
N SER A 411 50.47 15.99 28.32
CA SER A 411 50.33 14.54 28.38
C SER A 411 49.09 14.08 27.61
N THR A 412 49.08 12.83 27.18
CA THR A 412 47.99 12.26 26.38
C THR A 412 47.67 10.85 26.82
N ASP A 413 46.40 10.47 26.76
CA ASP A 413 45.97 9.07 26.83
C ASP A 413 44.79 8.83 25.88
N THR A 414 44.46 7.57 25.64
CA THR A 414 43.40 7.17 24.70
C THR A 414 42.16 6.63 25.41
N ALA A 415 41.01 6.78 24.76
CA ALA A 415 39.75 6.16 25.18
C ALA A 415 39.04 5.55 23.96
N ILE A 416 38.17 4.58 24.21
CA ILE A 416 37.26 4.03 23.21
C ILE A 416 35.92 4.77 23.29
N VAL A 417 35.49 5.30 22.15
CA VAL A 417 34.17 5.87 21.95
C VAL A 417 33.39 4.91 21.08
N THR A 418 32.48 4.17 21.69
CA THR A 418 31.54 3.32 20.97
C THR A 418 30.41 4.19 20.43
N VAL A 419 30.41 4.44 19.13
CA VAL A 419 29.35 5.16 18.44
C VAL A 419 28.27 4.15 18.09
N GLU A 420 27.05 4.40 18.50
CA GLU A 420 25.88 3.59 18.18
C GLU A 420 24.91 4.38 17.29
N ASP A 421 24.31 3.66 16.36
CA ASP A 421 23.14 4.13 15.64
C ASP A 421 21.91 3.36 16.13
N ASN A 422 21.09 4.03 16.94
CA ASN A 422 19.81 3.53 17.42
C ASN A 422 18.63 4.34 16.84
N VAL A 423 18.88 5.15 15.80
CA VAL A 423 17.83 5.93 15.13
C VAL A 423 17.17 5.01 14.10
N ALA A 424 15.92 4.63 14.36
CA ALA A 424 15.19 3.81 13.40
C ALA A 424 14.97 4.57 12.07
N PRO A 425 15.03 3.86 10.92
CA PRO A 425 14.81 4.48 9.61
C PRO A 425 13.40 5.08 9.52
N GLN A 426 13.18 6.04 8.62
CA GLN A 426 11.84 6.50 8.29
C GLN A 426 11.26 5.65 7.16
N ALA A 427 10.36 4.71 7.49
CA ALA A 427 9.60 3.95 6.50
C ALA A 427 8.51 4.84 5.86
N ILE A 428 8.59 5.00 4.54
CA ILE A 428 7.63 5.74 3.74
C ILE A 428 7.06 4.76 2.73
N CYS A 429 5.76 4.52 2.77
CA CYS A 429 5.11 3.60 1.85
C CYS A 429 4.42 4.36 0.71
N GLN A 430 4.33 3.72 -0.44
CA GLN A 430 3.48 4.15 -1.56
C GLN A 430 2.49 3.04 -1.93
N ALA A 431 1.35 3.41 -2.52
CA ALA A 431 0.42 2.43 -3.07
C ALA A 431 1.02 1.83 -4.35
N PHE A 432 0.72 0.56 -4.62
CA PHE A 432 1.20 -0.14 -5.81
C PHE A 432 0.07 -0.93 -6.46
N THR A 433 0.11 -1.07 -7.78
CA THR A 433 -0.87 -1.85 -8.54
C THR A 433 -0.14 -2.89 -9.37
N ILE A 434 -0.54 -4.16 -9.23
CA ILE A 434 0.05 -5.29 -9.97
C ILE A 434 -1.05 -6.18 -10.54
N GLY A 435 -0.81 -6.78 -11.70
CA GLY A 435 -1.69 -7.78 -12.29
C GLY A 435 -1.25 -9.19 -11.94
N LEU A 436 -2.19 -10.10 -11.70
CA LEU A 436 -1.90 -11.53 -11.71
C LEU A 436 -1.34 -11.94 -13.08
N ASP A 437 -0.34 -12.82 -13.08
CA ASP A 437 0.19 -13.42 -14.30
C ASP A 437 -0.70 -14.54 -14.85
N GLY A 438 -0.24 -15.20 -15.91
CA GLY A 438 -0.95 -16.32 -16.54
C GLY A 438 -1.05 -17.58 -15.67
N ASP A 439 -0.31 -17.65 -14.56
CA ASP A 439 -0.42 -18.72 -13.56
C ASP A 439 -1.36 -18.32 -12.40
N GLY A 440 -1.88 -17.09 -12.41
CA GLY A 440 -2.77 -16.55 -11.39
C GLY A 440 -2.06 -16.07 -10.14
N VAL A 441 -0.77 -15.70 -10.27
CA VAL A 441 0.07 -15.25 -9.17
C VAL A 441 0.60 -13.85 -9.46
N ALA A 442 0.71 -13.02 -8.43
CA ALA A 442 1.49 -11.78 -8.48
C ALA A 442 2.47 -11.75 -7.31
N VAL A 443 3.72 -11.34 -7.57
CA VAL A 443 4.76 -11.21 -6.55
C VAL A 443 5.29 -9.78 -6.56
N ILE A 444 5.34 -9.17 -5.39
CA ILE A 444 5.93 -7.84 -5.19
C ILE A 444 7.20 -7.94 -4.34
N THR A 445 8.03 -6.92 -4.43
CA THR A 445 9.22 -6.71 -3.62
C THR A 445 9.04 -5.51 -2.70
N GLY A 446 9.91 -5.37 -1.70
CA GLY A 446 9.87 -4.20 -0.81
C GLY A 446 10.03 -2.88 -1.56
N ALA A 447 10.74 -2.87 -2.70
CA ALA A 447 10.95 -1.68 -3.51
C ALA A 447 9.68 -1.20 -4.23
N ASP A 448 8.75 -2.10 -4.56
CA ASP A 448 7.53 -1.74 -5.29
C ASP A 448 6.60 -0.84 -4.45
N VAL A 449 6.63 -1.04 -3.13
CA VAL A 449 5.79 -0.31 -2.16
C VAL A 449 6.56 0.73 -1.37
N ASP A 450 7.83 0.96 -1.68
CA ASP A 450 8.67 1.97 -1.04
C ASP A 450 8.46 3.36 -1.67
N GLY A 451 7.98 4.31 -0.86
CA GLY A 451 7.75 5.71 -1.23
C GLY A 451 8.96 6.61 -1.01
N GLY A 452 10.17 6.05 -0.91
CA GLY A 452 11.40 6.78 -0.63
C GLY A 452 11.79 6.77 0.84
N SER A 453 11.69 5.61 1.48
CA SER A 453 12.17 5.39 2.84
C SER A 453 13.64 5.80 2.95
N ASN A 454 13.99 6.43 4.06
CA ASN A 454 15.32 7.02 4.23
C ASN A 454 15.80 6.90 5.67
N ASP A 455 17.12 6.90 5.80
CA ASP A 455 17.83 6.95 7.06
C ASP A 455 19.16 7.68 6.85
N ALA A 456 19.67 8.33 7.90
CA ALA A 456 20.92 9.09 7.82
C ALA A 456 22.16 8.19 7.60
N CYS A 457 22.13 6.97 8.12
CA CYS A 457 23.18 5.95 7.99
C CYS A 457 22.87 4.91 6.89
N GLY A 458 21.75 5.10 6.19
CA GLY A 458 21.39 4.39 4.97
C GLY A 458 20.60 3.11 5.21
N ILE A 459 19.90 2.66 4.18
CA ILE A 459 19.01 1.50 4.24
C ILE A 459 19.75 0.22 3.80
N ALA A 460 19.70 -0.83 4.63
CA ALA A 460 20.26 -2.15 4.29
C ALA A 460 19.28 -3.00 3.48
N SER A 461 18.00 -3.01 3.87
CA SER A 461 17.02 -3.88 3.21
C SER A 461 15.58 -3.37 3.29
N LEU A 462 14.81 -3.76 2.29
CA LEU A 462 13.37 -3.56 2.18
C LEU A 462 12.72 -4.93 2.04
N SER A 463 11.81 -5.27 2.94
CA SER A 463 11.03 -6.51 2.87
C SER A 463 9.54 -6.20 3.04
N VAL A 464 8.67 -6.89 2.32
CA VAL A 464 7.23 -6.66 2.36
C VAL A 464 6.51 -7.95 2.67
N PHE A 465 5.43 -7.88 3.46
CA PHE A 465 4.56 -9.02 3.74
C PHE A 465 3.09 -8.59 3.85
N PRO A 466 2.14 -9.36 3.26
CA PRO A 466 2.37 -10.44 2.29
C PRO A 466 3.02 -9.91 0.99
N ASN A 467 3.76 -10.78 0.29
CA ASN A 467 4.46 -10.43 -0.96
C ASN A 467 4.04 -11.26 -2.17
N THR A 468 3.13 -12.21 -1.98
CA THR A 468 2.58 -13.07 -3.03
C THR A 468 1.07 -13.02 -2.92
N PHE A 469 0.41 -12.84 -4.06
CA PHE A 469 -1.04 -12.72 -4.18
C PHE A 469 -1.57 -13.70 -5.21
N GLY A 470 -2.79 -14.18 -5.01
CA GLY A 470 -3.52 -15.00 -5.98
C GLY A 470 -4.93 -14.48 -6.23
N CYS A 471 -5.77 -15.31 -6.85
CA CYS A 471 -7.12 -14.95 -7.23
C CYS A 471 -8.04 -14.52 -6.07
N GLY A 472 -7.81 -15.02 -4.86
CA GLY A 472 -8.55 -14.61 -3.65
C GLY A 472 -8.19 -13.20 -3.15
N ASP A 473 -7.10 -12.64 -3.66
CA ASP A 473 -6.56 -11.34 -3.27
C ASP A 473 -6.85 -10.26 -4.33
N ILE A 474 -7.68 -10.52 -5.35
CA ILE A 474 -8.03 -9.47 -6.33
C ILE A 474 -8.79 -8.33 -5.64
N GLY A 475 -8.37 -7.10 -5.90
CA GLY A 475 -8.81 -5.90 -5.18
C GLY A 475 -7.71 -5.35 -4.27
N ASP A 476 -8.10 -4.60 -3.25
CA ASP A 476 -7.18 -3.90 -2.36
C ASP A 476 -6.70 -4.79 -1.22
N ASN A 477 -5.38 -5.00 -1.12
CA ASN A 477 -4.73 -5.74 -0.03
C ASN A 477 -3.85 -4.81 0.79
N THR A 478 -3.88 -4.97 2.11
CA THR A 478 -2.95 -4.25 2.99
C THR A 478 -1.66 -5.04 3.12
N VAL A 479 -0.54 -4.40 2.80
CA VAL A 479 0.80 -4.95 3.02
C VAL A 479 1.57 -4.13 4.03
N THR A 480 2.54 -4.76 4.69
CA THR A 480 3.48 -4.10 5.59
C THR A 480 4.86 -4.10 4.97
N LEU A 481 5.40 -2.92 4.68
CA LEU A 481 6.80 -2.72 4.35
C LEU A 481 7.59 -2.64 5.65
N THR A 482 8.64 -3.46 5.76
CA THR A 482 9.63 -3.45 6.83
C THR A 482 10.94 -2.95 6.25
N VAL A 483 11.41 -1.83 6.77
CA VAL A 483 12.64 -1.15 6.38
C VAL A 483 13.68 -1.37 7.47
N THR A 484 14.86 -1.87 7.10
CA THR A 484 15.98 -2.10 8.02
C THR A 484 17.18 -1.30 7.54
N ASP A 485 17.75 -0.48 8.43
CA ASP A 485 18.98 0.27 8.15
C ASP A 485 20.24 -0.60 8.21
N ASN A 486 21.40 -0.02 7.92
CA ASN A 486 22.71 -0.69 7.98
C ASN A 486 23.13 -1.14 9.38
N ASN A 487 22.47 -0.64 10.41
CA ASN A 487 22.80 -0.85 11.81
C ASN A 487 21.80 -1.77 12.52
N GLY A 488 20.78 -2.24 11.81
CA GLY A 488 19.81 -3.22 12.26
C GLY A 488 18.56 -2.61 12.90
N ASN A 489 18.40 -1.28 12.91
CA ASN A 489 17.15 -0.67 13.38
C ASN A 489 16.07 -0.86 12.32
N VAL A 490 14.83 -0.98 12.79
CA VAL A 490 13.69 -1.36 11.95
C VAL A 490 12.55 -0.37 12.13
N SER A 491 11.93 0.02 11.02
CA SER A 491 10.63 0.66 11.02
C SER A 491 9.69 0.00 10.01
N THR A 492 8.40 0.25 10.18
CA THR A 492 7.37 -0.33 9.31
C THR A 492 6.37 0.73 8.91
N CYS A 493 5.80 0.57 7.72
CA CYS A 493 4.61 1.29 7.29
C CYS A 493 3.67 0.33 6.56
N THR A 494 2.39 0.67 6.54
CA THR A 494 1.38 -0.09 5.80
C THR A 494 0.87 0.71 4.60
N THR A 495 0.53 0.00 3.53
CA THR A 495 -0.02 0.59 2.30
C THR A 495 -0.90 -0.42 1.59
N THR A 496 -1.64 0.09 0.61
CA THR A 496 -2.53 -0.70 -0.23
C THR A 496 -1.79 -1.18 -1.48
N VAL A 497 -1.87 -2.47 -1.74
CA VAL A 497 -1.52 -3.10 -3.02
C VAL A 497 -2.82 -3.51 -3.70
N THR A 498 -3.14 -2.87 -4.81
CA THR A 498 -4.30 -3.22 -5.63
C THR A 498 -3.90 -4.30 -6.61
N VAL A 499 -4.39 -5.52 -6.40
CA VAL A 499 -4.16 -6.66 -7.30
C VAL A 499 -5.27 -6.66 -8.34
N THR A 500 -4.87 -6.57 -9.60
CA THR A 500 -5.77 -6.64 -10.75
C THR A 500 -5.75 -8.05 -11.32
N GLY A 501 -6.91 -8.55 -11.71
CA GLY A 501 -7.08 -9.88 -12.28
C GLY A 501 -8.50 -10.03 -12.79
N ILE A 502 -8.76 -11.16 -13.46
CA ILE A 502 -10.07 -11.47 -14.02
C ILE A 502 -10.68 -12.58 -13.16
N ILE A 503 -11.67 -12.27 -12.34
CA ILE A 503 -12.49 -13.30 -11.70
C ILE A 503 -13.64 -13.60 -12.66
N PRO A 504 -13.73 -14.81 -13.24
CA PRO A 504 -14.84 -15.12 -14.11
C PRO A 504 -16.12 -15.25 -13.28
N THR A 505 -17.25 -14.87 -13.86
CA THR A 505 -18.57 -15.27 -13.37
C THR A 505 -19.12 -16.35 -14.28
N VAL A 506 -19.78 -17.36 -13.73
CA VAL A 506 -20.40 -18.40 -14.54
C VAL A 506 -21.79 -18.74 -14.00
N SER A 507 -22.75 -18.78 -14.91
CA SER A 507 -24.05 -19.43 -14.71
C SER A 507 -24.24 -20.49 -15.77
N ILE A 508 -25.00 -21.53 -15.45
CA ILE A 508 -25.40 -22.52 -16.44
C ILE A 508 -26.83 -22.21 -16.85
N SER A 509 -27.08 -22.05 -18.15
CA SER A 509 -28.42 -21.92 -18.72
C SER A 509 -28.78 -23.12 -19.57
N GLU A 510 -30.07 -23.45 -19.57
CA GLU A 510 -30.67 -24.45 -20.44
C GLU A 510 -31.24 -23.74 -21.67
N SER A 511 -30.88 -24.21 -22.87
CA SER A 511 -31.47 -23.70 -24.10
C SER A 511 -32.81 -24.39 -24.40
N PRO A 512 -33.88 -23.67 -24.77
CA PRO A 512 -35.16 -24.28 -25.10
C PRO A 512 -35.02 -25.14 -26.36
N LEU A 513 -35.39 -26.43 -26.26
CA LEU A 513 -35.54 -27.32 -27.40
C LEU A 513 -36.96 -27.15 -28.01
N PRO A 514 -37.13 -27.33 -29.34
CA PRO A 514 -38.46 -27.37 -29.96
C PRO A 514 -39.35 -28.47 -29.34
N ASP A 515 -40.67 -28.26 -29.28
CA ASP A 515 -41.66 -29.15 -28.63
C ASP A 515 -41.60 -30.63 -29.10
N PHE A 516 -41.05 -30.90 -30.28
CA PHE A 516 -40.87 -32.25 -30.84
C PHE A 516 -39.52 -32.93 -30.47
N CYS A 517 -38.61 -32.20 -29.81
CA CYS A 517 -37.26 -32.62 -29.43
C CYS A 517 -37.02 -32.75 -27.93
N GLN A 518 -38.04 -32.59 -27.07
CA GLN A 518 -37.81 -32.86 -25.66
C GLN A 518 -37.32 -34.30 -25.51
N GLY A 519 -36.11 -34.48 -24.98
CA GLY A 519 -35.65 -35.76 -24.45
C GLY A 519 -34.69 -36.62 -25.29
N ALA A 520 -33.93 -36.06 -26.25
CA ALA A 520 -32.77 -36.79 -26.81
C ALA A 520 -31.45 -36.40 -26.09
N VAL A 521 -31.22 -35.11 -25.91
CA VAL A 521 -30.14 -34.51 -25.09
C VAL A 521 -30.62 -33.13 -24.60
N VAL A 522 -30.15 -32.63 -23.47
CA VAL A 522 -30.33 -31.23 -23.03
C VAL A 522 -29.06 -30.46 -23.37
N VAL A 523 -29.17 -29.25 -23.91
CA VAL A 523 -28.00 -28.37 -24.14
C VAL A 523 -27.84 -27.45 -22.95
N LEU A 524 -26.72 -27.61 -22.24
CA LEU A 524 -26.30 -26.72 -21.16
C LEU A 524 -25.23 -25.78 -21.70
N THR A 525 -25.36 -24.49 -21.42
CA THR A 525 -24.37 -23.46 -21.80
C THR A 525 -23.82 -22.82 -20.53
N ALA A 526 -22.50 -22.73 -20.42
CA ALA A 526 -21.81 -22.02 -19.36
C ALA A 526 -21.63 -20.55 -19.77
N ASP A 527 -22.55 -19.69 -19.33
CA ASP A 527 -22.52 -18.27 -19.63
C ASP A 527 -21.43 -17.58 -18.81
N SER A 528 -20.33 -17.20 -19.48
CA SER A 528 -19.22 -16.45 -18.87
C SER A 528 -18.49 -15.61 -19.91
N THR A 529 -18.48 -14.29 -19.74
CA THR A 529 -17.81 -13.36 -20.66
C THR A 529 -16.29 -13.28 -20.47
N GLU A 530 -15.79 -13.86 -19.37
CA GLU A 530 -14.40 -13.82 -18.95
C GLU A 530 -13.67 -15.18 -19.08
N ALA A 531 -14.37 -16.20 -19.60
CA ALA A 531 -13.85 -17.54 -19.77
C ALA A 531 -12.72 -17.59 -20.80
N ALA A 532 -11.60 -18.19 -20.42
CA ALA A 532 -10.55 -18.63 -21.34
C ALA A 532 -10.64 -20.13 -21.60
N GLU A 533 -10.99 -20.92 -20.57
CA GLU A 533 -11.16 -22.37 -20.64
C GLU A 533 -12.39 -22.82 -19.87
N TYR A 534 -13.00 -23.91 -20.31
CA TYR A 534 -14.11 -24.59 -19.64
C TYR A 534 -13.69 -26.02 -19.28
N LEU A 535 -14.17 -26.53 -18.15
CA LEU A 535 -14.05 -27.94 -17.78
C LEU A 535 -15.35 -28.41 -17.14
N TRP A 536 -16.13 -29.17 -17.88
CA TRP A 536 -17.38 -29.75 -17.41
C TRP A 536 -17.14 -31.03 -16.61
N SER A 537 -18.10 -31.40 -15.74
CA SER A 537 -18.08 -32.67 -15.00
C SER A 537 -18.11 -33.90 -15.92
N THR A 538 -18.49 -33.73 -17.18
CA THR A 538 -18.41 -34.73 -18.25
C THR A 538 -17.00 -34.90 -18.83
N GLY A 539 -16.09 -33.95 -18.58
CA GLY A 539 -14.74 -33.89 -19.14
C GLY A 539 -14.61 -33.04 -20.41
N GLU A 540 -15.72 -32.50 -20.92
CA GLU A 540 -15.74 -31.62 -22.10
C GLU A 540 -15.20 -30.21 -21.77
N THR A 541 -14.68 -29.51 -22.77
CA THR A 541 -14.01 -28.20 -22.59
C THR A 541 -14.58 -27.07 -23.46
N THR A 542 -15.76 -27.27 -24.03
CA THR A 542 -16.50 -26.27 -24.81
C THR A 542 -17.42 -25.42 -23.93
N GLU A 543 -17.84 -24.25 -24.41
CA GLU A 543 -18.78 -23.36 -23.73
C GLU A 543 -20.17 -24.01 -23.53
N SER A 544 -20.63 -24.83 -24.48
CA SER A 544 -21.86 -25.60 -24.38
C SER A 544 -21.61 -27.11 -24.51
N ILE A 545 -22.43 -27.92 -23.83
CA ILE A 545 -22.40 -29.39 -23.89
C ILE A 545 -23.80 -29.98 -24.08
N GLU A 546 -23.87 -31.15 -24.73
CA GLU A 546 -25.07 -31.97 -24.83
C GLU A 546 -25.06 -33.05 -23.72
N VAL A 547 -26.16 -33.17 -22.96
CA VAL A 547 -26.25 -34.13 -21.85
C VAL A 547 -27.43 -35.10 -21.98
N PRO A 548 -27.25 -36.41 -21.69
CA PRO A 548 -28.19 -37.46 -22.10
C PRO A 548 -29.38 -37.71 -21.16
N GLY A 549 -29.57 -36.91 -20.09
CA GLY A 549 -30.71 -37.09 -19.19
C GLY A 549 -30.52 -36.44 -17.82
N ASN A 550 -31.33 -36.88 -16.85
CA ASN A 550 -31.32 -36.33 -15.50
C ASN A 550 -29.96 -36.52 -14.81
N GLY A 551 -29.49 -35.48 -14.12
CA GLY A 551 -28.22 -35.50 -13.41
C GLY A 551 -27.77 -34.10 -13.02
N THR A 552 -26.82 -34.02 -12.10
CA THR A 552 -26.14 -32.77 -11.75
C THR A 552 -24.92 -32.61 -12.64
N TYR A 553 -24.89 -31.52 -13.40
CA TYR A 553 -23.76 -31.13 -14.24
C TYR A 553 -23.09 -29.92 -13.64
N SER A 554 -21.77 -29.90 -13.65
CA SER A 554 -21.00 -28.77 -13.16
C SER A 554 -19.96 -28.34 -14.18
N VAL A 555 -19.59 -27.07 -14.11
CA VAL A 555 -18.53 -26.49 -14.94
C VAL A 555 -17.59 -25.70 -14.05
N THR A 556 -16.29 -25.88 -14.28
CA THR A 556 -15.26 -24.97 -13.81
C THR A 556 -14.81 -24.11 -14.99
N VAL A 557 -14.96 -22.79 -14.87
CA VAL A 557 -14.49 -21.83 -15.87
C VAL A 557 -13.21 -21.21 -15.37
N THR A 558 -12.16 -21.21 -16.20
CA THR A 558 -10.87 -20.58 -15.91
C THR A 558 -10.70 -19.34 -16.78
N SER A 559 -10.34 -18.21 -16.18
CA SER A 559 -10.04 -16.95 -16.88
C SER A 559 -8.60 -16.90 -17.39
N LEU A 560 -8.26 -15.86 -18.15
CA LEU A 560 -6.88 -15.60 -18.62
C LEU A 560 -5.87 -15.32 -17.50
N THR A 561 -6.32 -14.99 -16.29
CA THR A 561 -5.46 -14.83 -15.10
C THR A 561 -5.51 -16.07 -14.21
N ASN A 562 -5.85 -17.23 -14.78
CA ASN A 562 -5.92 -18.54 -14.11
C ASN A 562 -6.85 -18.62 -12.88
N CYS A 563 -7.78 -17.66 -12.75
CA CYS A 563 -8.79 -17.67 -11.71
C CYS A 563 -10.00 -18.47 -12.15
N THR A 564 -10.52 -19.30 -11.24
CA THR A 564 -11.58 -20.25 -11.54
C THR A 564 -12.91 -19.86 -10.89
N ALA A 565 -14.02 -20.09 -11.58
CA ALA A 565 -15.36 -20.05 -11.02
C ALA A 565 -16.09 -21.36 -11.28
N TYR A 566 -17.01 -21.71 -10.37
CA TYR A 566 -17.73 -22.98 -10.36
C TYR A 566 -19.23 -22.74 -10.41
N ALA A 567 -19.92 -23.46 -11.28
CA ALA A 567 -21.37 -23.53 -11.29
C ALA A 567 -21.85 -24.98 -11.40
N GLU A 568 -23.04 -25.23 -10.84
CA GLU A 568 -23.76 -26.50 -10.88
C GLU A 568 -25.19 -26.26 -11.36
N TYR A 569 -25.71 -27.22 -12.15
CA TYR A 569 -27.08 -27.25 -12.63
C TYR A 569 -27.62 -28.67 -12.58
N GLU A 570 -28.82 -28.84 -12.03
CA GLU A 570 -29.49 -30.15 -11.92
C GLU A 570 -30.58 -30.28 -13.00
N VAL A 571 -30.37 -31.21 -13.93
CA VAL A 571 -31.38 -31.60 -14.92
C VAL A 571 -32.33 -32.62 -14.29
N THR A 572 -33.64 -32.35 -14.31
CA THR A 572 -34.69 -33.23 -13.77
C THR A 572 -35.85 -33.39 -14.76
N GLY A 573 -36.62 -34.50 -14.68
CA GLY A 573 -37.86 -34.68 -15.45
C GLY A 573 -37.79 -35.45 -16.79
N PHE A 574 -36.65 -36.03 -17.16
CA PHE A 574 -36.48 -36.82 -18.40
C PHE A 574 -37.13 -38.22 -18.33
N ASP A 575 -38.13 -38.55 -19.18
CA ASP A 575 -38.78 -39.87 -19.34
C ASP A 575 -38.89 -40.29 -20.83
N ALA A 576 -38.14 -41.32 -21.22
CA ALA A 576 -38.06 -41.79 -22.62
C ALA A 576 -39.36 -42.39 -23.17
N GLY A 577 -40.30 -42.84 -22.33
CA GLY A 577 -41.59 -43.41 -22.74
C GLY A 577 -42.67 -42.39 -23.08
N ALA A 578 -42.39 -41.09 -22.88
CA ALA A 578 -43.30 -39.98 -23.17
C ALA A 578 -43.04 -39.33 -24.55
N LEU A 579 -42.03 -39.80 -25.29
CA LEU A 579 -41.47 -39.10 -26.45
C LEU A 579 -41.92 -39.73 -27.77
N ILE A 580 -42.59 -38.96 -28.62
CA ILE A 580 -43.12 -39.46 -29.90
C ILE A 580 -42.02 -39.91 -30.89
N SER A 581 -40.85 -39.26 -30.85
CA SER A 581 -39.70 -39.55 -31.72
C SER A 581 -39.00 -40.87 -31.42
N ALA A 582 -39.29 -41.49 -30.27
CA ALA A 582 -38.79 -42.81 -29.94
C ALA A 582 -39.55 -43.94 -30.69
N TYR A 583 -40.67 -43.64 -31.35
CA TYR A 583 -41.52 -44.62 -32.01
C TYR A 583 -41.52 -44.46 -33.54
N THR A 584 -41.53 -45.59 -34.23
CA THR A 584 -41.81 -45.67 -35.68
C THR A 584 -43.31 -45.89 -35.92
N ILE A 585 -43.97 -46.64 -35.04
CA ILE A 585 -45.41 -46.93 -35.13
C ILE A 585 -46.06 -46.58 -33.79
N ILE A 586 -47.12 -45.77 -33.84
CA ILE A 586 -48.01 -45.50 -32.71
C ILE A 586 -49.44 -45.80 -33.17
N ALA A 587 -50.14 -46.67 -32.44
CA ALA A 587 -51.56 -46.90 -32.67
C ALA A 587 -52.38 -46.50 -31.45
N SER A 588 -53.62 -46.05 -31.63
CA SER A 588 -54.51 -45.91 -30.48
C SER A 588 -54.99 -47.28 -30.00
N GLU A 589 -55.51 -48.15 -30.89
CA GLU A 589 -56.10 -49.44 -30.48
C GLU A 589 -55.19 -50.65 -30.72
N LYS A 590 -54.56 -50.79 -31.90
CA LYS A 590 -53.94 -52.07 -32.28
C LYS A 590 -52.81 -51.97 -33.30
N VAL A 591 -51.78 -52.80 -33.14
CA VAL A 591 -50.77 -53.07 -34.18
C VAL A 591 -50.74 -54.56 -34.50
N ASP A 592 -50.93 -54.97 -35.76
CA ASP A 592 -50.84 -56.36 -36.24
C ASP A 592 -49.77 -56.50 -37.32
N LEU A 593 -48.62 -57.11 -36.98
CA LEU A 593 -47.50 -57.33 -37.89
C LEU A 593 -47.36 -58.83 -38.19
N LYS A 594 -47.50 -59.24 -39.46
CA LYS A 594 -47.51 -60.65 -39.85
C LYS A 594 -46.78 -60.96 -41.16
N ASN A 595 -46.26 -62.19 -41.26
CA ASN A 595 -45.53 -62.70 -42.42
C ASN A 595 -44.26 -61.89 -42.75
N SER A 596 -43.23 -61.97 -41.89
CA SER A 596 -41.92 -61.35 -42.15
C SER A 596 -41.93 -59.82 -42.20
N VAL A 597 -42.63 -59.18 -41.28
CA VAL A 597 -42.54 -57.71 -41.08
C VAL A 597 -41.41 -57.40 -40.10
N VAL A 598 -40.60 -56.39 -40.39
CA VAL A 598 -39.49 -55.97 -39.51
C VAL A 598 -39.58 -54.47 -39.23
N VAL A 599 -39.65 -54.10 -37.95
CA VAL A 599 -39.40 -52.72 -37.48
C VAL A 599 -37.93 -52.65 -37.08
N GLN A 600 -37.09 -52.10 -37.96
CA GLN A 600 -35.63 -52.13 -37.86
C GLN A 600 -35.07 -51.11 -36.87
N SER A 601 -35.69 -49.93 -36.81
CA SER A 601 -35.39 -48.87 -35.87
C SER A 601 -36.66 -48.20 -35.36
N GLY A 602 -36.59 -47.61 -34.16
CA GLY A 602 -37.70 -47.06 -33.40
C GLY A 602 -38.61 -48.11 -32.75
N GLY A 603 -39.38 -47.67 -31.76
CA GLY A 603 -40.34 -48.48 -31.02
C GLY A 603 -41.71 -48.62 -31.69
N VAL A 604 -42.51 -49.54 -31.16
CA VAL A 604 -43.94 -49.71 -31.49
C VAL A 604 -44.77 -49.48 -30.24
N GLY A 605 -45.68 -48.51 -30.29
CA GLY A 605 -46.51 -48.11 -29.16
C GLY A 605 -48.00 -48.26 -29.45
N VAL A 606 -48.76 -48.65 -28.42
CA VAL A 606 -50.22 -48.58 -28.41
C VAL A 606 -50.67 -47.77 -27.19
N THR A 607 -51.47 -46.74 -27.40
CA THR A 607 -51.79 -45.76 -26.34
C THR A 607 -53.05 -46.08 -25.54
N ASP A 608 -54.01 -46.82 -26.10
CA ASP A 608 -55.23 -47.20 -25.37
C ASP A 608 -54.93 -48.22 -24.27
N SER A 609 -55.66 -48.12 -23.17
CA SER A 609 -55.50 -48.96 -21.99
C SER A 609 -55.93 -50.41 -22.20
N ASP A 610 -56.67 -50.70 -23.27
CA ASP A 610 -57.05 -52.06 -23.69
C ASP A 610 -56.38 -52.46 -25.03
N GLY A 611 -55.34 -51.74 -25.44
CA GLY A 611 -54.72 -51.86 -26.76
C GLY A 611 -53.74 -53.03 -26.89
N GLU A 612 -53.63 -53.60 -28.11
CA GLU A 612 -52.88 -54.83 -28.38
C GLU A 612 -51.80 -54.67 -29.47
N ILE A 613 -50.59 -55.20 -29.24
CA ILE A 613 -49.59 -55.47 -30.29
C ILE A 613 -49.52 -56.97 -30.57
N LYS A 614 -49.70 -57.36 -31.84
CA LYS A 614 -49.66 -58.75 -32.28
C LYS A 614 -48.55 -58.97 -33.30
N LEU A 615 -47.65 -59.91 -33.04
CA LEU A 615 -46.58 -60.32 -33.95
C LEU A 615 -46.75 -61.78 -34.37
N ASP A 616 -46.89 -62.03 -35.67
CA ASP A 616 -47.09 -63.38 -36.23
C ASP A 616 -46.11 -63.70 -37.37
N LYS A 617 -45.83 -65.00 -37.56
CA LYS A 617 -45.07 -65.57 -38.69
C LYS A 617 -43.76 -64.82 -39.02
N ALA A 618 -42.80 -64.89 -38.10
CA ALA A 618 -41.44 -64.36 -38.25
C ALA A 618 -41.36 -62.83 -38.40
N SER A 619 -42.14 -62.09 -37.60
CA SER A 619 -42.12 -60.63 -37.57
C SER A 619 -41.34 -60.11 -36.36
N HIS A 620 -40.55 -59.06 -36.52
CA HIS A 620 -39.58 -58.61 -35.53
C HIS A 620 -39.66 -57.11 -35.26
N ILE A 621 -39.68 -56.72 -33.99
CA ILE A 621 -39.42 -55.34 -33.53
C ILE A 621 -38.03 -55.35 -32.89
N ILE A 622 -37.08 -54.59 -33.44
CA ILE A 622 -35.68 -54.66 -33.00
C ILE A 622 -35.46 -53.93 -31.66
N GLU A 623 -36.12 -52.79 -31.44
CA GLU A 623 -35.91 -51.96 -30.25
C GLU A 623 -36.90 -52.32 -29.12
N PHE A 624 -38.01 -51.59 -28.98
CA PHE A 624 -38.94 -51.78 -27.85
C PHE A 624 -40.40 -51.78 -28.30
N ALA A 625 -41.28 -52.34 -27.47
CA ALA A 625 -42.72 -52.33 -27.68
C ALA A 625 -43.48 -51.97 -26.40
N GLN A 626 -44.54 -51.18 -26.52
CA GLN A 626 -45.37 -50.73 -25.40
C GLN A 626 -46.85 -50.84 -25.75
N ALA A 627 -47.61 -51.59 -24.96
CA ALA A 627 -49.06 -51.75 -25.08
C ALA A 627 -49.60 -52.38 -23.79
N ASP A 628 -50.92 -52.41 -23.62
CA ASP A 628 -51.52 -53.19 -22.54
C ASP A 628 -51.34 -54.70 -22.75
N GLU A 629 -51.63 -55.18 -23.97
CA GLU A 629 -51.42 -56.58 -24.36
C GLU A 629 -50.41 -56.71 -25.52
N ILE A 630 -49.46 -57.64 -25.40
CA ILE A 630 -48.50 -57.97 -26.48
C ILE A 630 -48.51 -59.48 -26.74
N GLU A 631 -49.02 -59.92 -27.89
CA GLU A 631 -49.02 -61.31 -28.34
C GLU A 631 -47.89 -61.59 -29.34
N ILE A 632 -46.88 -62.36 -28.94
CA ILE A 632 -45.76 -62.78 -29.81
C ILE A 632 -45.92 -64.27 -30.16
N LYS A 633 -46.17 -64.57 -31.44
CA LYS A 633 -46.31 -65.95 -31.93
C LYS A 633 -45.00 -66.53 -32.47
N ALA A 634 -44.99 -67.84 -32.71
CA ALA A 634 -43.79 -68.60 -33.04
C ALA A 634 -43.01 -68.00 -34.23
N GLY A 635 -41.73 -67.69 -33.99
CA GLY A 635 -40.80 -67.12 -34.96
C GLY A 635 -40.63 -65.60 -34.87
N SER A 636 -41.49 -64.89 -34.14
CA SER A 636 -41.44 -63.44 -33.97
C SER A 636 -40.66 -63.00 -32.72
N SER A 637 -40.23 -61.73 -32.62
CA SER A 637 -39.53 -61.20 -31.44
C SER A 637 -39.70 -59.69 -31.22
N VAL A 638 -39.49 -59.24 -29.98
CA VAL A 638 -39.30 -57.84 -29.56
C VAL A 638 -37.95 -57.72 -28.84
N GLY A 639 -37.27 -56.57 -28.94
CA GLY A 639 -35.99 -56.28 -28.26
C GLY A 639 -36.08 -56.09 -26.74
N THR A 640 -35.43 -55.05 -26.22
CA THR A 640 -34.95 -54.98 -24.81
C THR A 640 -35.96 -54.53 -23.75
N ALA A 641 -37.15 -54.03 -24.09
CA ALA A 641 -38.10 -53.56 -23.08
C ALA A 641 -39.60 -53.70 -23.44
N ILE A 642 -40.39 -54.13 -22.46
CA ILE A 642 -41.86 -54.26 -22.48
C ILE A 642 -42.41 -53.40 -21.33
N TYR A 643 -43.23 -52.40 -21.62
CA TYR A 643 -43.77 -51.46 -20.62
C TYR A 643 -45.31 -51.40 -20.63
N GLN A 644 -45.87 -50.58 -19.73
CA GLN A 644 -47.27 -50.11 -19.73
C GLN A 644 -47.67 -49.48 -21.08
N PRO A 645 -48.97 -49.22 -21.35
CA PRO A 645 -49.42 -48.54 -22.56
C PRO A 645 -48.58 -47.30 -22.88
N ALA A 646 -48.31 -47.09 -24.16
CA ALA A 646 -47.52 -45.96 -24.61
C ALA A 646 -48.22 -44.65 -24.22
N ASN A 647 -47.51 -43.69 -23.62
CA ASN A 647 -48.08 -42.40 -23.26
C ASN A 647 -47.37 -41.21 -23.94
N PRO A 648 -47.11 -41.26 -25.27
CA PRO A 648 -46.56 -40.12 -25.97
C PRO A 648 -47.61 -39.00 -26.07
N ILE A 649 -47.16 -37.74 -26.00
CA ILE A 649 -48.02 -36.60 -26.33
C ILE A 649 -48.17 -36.56 -27.85
N ILE A 650 -49.26 -37.14 -28.36
CA ILE A 650 -49.58 -37.11 -29.80
C ILE A 650 -50.08 -35.70 -30.17
N PRO A 651 -49.46 -35.01 -31.15
CA PRO A 651 -49.97 -33.75 -31.67
C PRO A 651 -51.42 -33.84 -32.12
N THR A 652 -52.18 -32.76 -31.92
CA THR A 652 -53.57 -32.70 -32.36
C THR A 652 -53.66 -32.90 -33.87
N PHE A 653 -54.55 -33.79 -34.31
CA PHE A 653 -54.82 -33.99 -35.73
C PHE A 653 -55.40 -32.73 -36.38
N ILE A 654 -54.98 -32.42 -37.60
CA ILE A 654 -55.40 -31.24 -38.35
C ILE A 654 -56.24 -31.68 -39.55
N TYR A 655 -57.54 -31.35 -39.51
CA TYR A 655 -58.47 -31.65 -40.60
C TYR A 655 -58.29 -30.71 -41.80
N ASN A 656 -58.46 -31.26 -43.00
CA ASN A 656 -58.50 -30.46 -44.22
C ASN A 656 -59.89 -29.84 -44.44
N THR A 657 -59.99 -28.52 -44.29
CA THR A 657 -61.22 -27.75 -44.55
C THR A 657 -61.15 -26.91 -45.82
N TYR A 658 -60.00 -26.90 -46.51
CA TYR A 658 -59.71 -25.99 -47.61
C TYR A 658 -60.00 -26.59 -48.99
N SER A 659 -59.98 -27.92 -49.11
CA SER A 659 -60.36 -28.59 -50.35
C SER A 659 -61.75 -29.21 -50.31
N ASN A 660 -62.51 -29.04 -51.40
CA ASN A 660 -63.82 -29.65 -51.63
C ASN A 660 -64.07 -29.81 -53.14
N ASN A 661 -65.26 -30.33 -53.51
CA ASN A 661 -65.65 -30.62 -54.90
C ASN A 661 -65.75 -29.38 -55.83
N SER A 662 -65.47 -28.17 -55.35
CA SER A 662 -65.40 -26.93 -56.14
C SER A 662 -63.97 -26.45 -56.39
N SER A 663 -62.98 -27.12 -55.78
CA SER A 663 -61.55 -26.88 -55.99
C SER A 663 -61.11 -27.41 -57.37
N PRO A 664 -59.95 -26.97 -57.90
CA PRO A 664 -59.49 -27.41 -59.21
C PRO A 664 -58.99 -28.87 -59.19
N ASP A 665 -59.17 -29.58 -60.31
CA ASP A 665 -58.60 -30.90 -60.56
C ASP A 665 -57.20 -30.82 -61.18
N ALA A 666 -56.33 -31.77 -60.85
CA ALA A 666 -55.02 -31.98 -61.47
C ALA A 666 -54.85 -33.44 -61.92
N LYS A 667 -54.30 -33.64 -63.11
CA LYS A 667 -54.03 -34.99 -63.65
C LYS A 667 -52.68 -35.06 -64.34
N ALA A 668 -51.82 -35.97 -63.88
CA ALA A 668 -50.59 -36.37 -64.56
C ALA A 668 -50.88 -37.64 -65.39
N ASN A 669 -50.81 -37.53 -66.73
CA ASN A 669 -51.05 -38.67 -67.61
C ASN A 669 -49.82 -39.61 -67.67
N ASP A 670 -50.01 -40.78 -68.27
CA ASP A 670 -48.98 -41.82 -68.37
C ASP A 670 -47.61 -41.27 -68.80
N ASN A 671 -46.55 -41.63 -68.06
CA ASN A 671 -45.16 -41.22 -68.31
C ASN A 671 -44.91 -39.69 -68.30
N GLN A 672 -45.83 -38.88 -67.75
CA GLN A 672 -45.63 -37.44 -67.63
C GLN A 672 -45.10 -37.04 -66.25
N THR A 673 -44.34 -35.95 -66.22
CA THR A 673 -44.02 -35.23 -64.99
C THR A 673 -44.84 -33.95 -64.94
N LEU A 674 -45.61 -33.76 -63.86
CA LEU A 674 -46.39 -32.55 -63.61
C LEU A 674 -45.92 -31.88 -62.31
N THR A 675 -45.56 -30.61 -62.39
CA THR A 675 -45.23 -29.79 -61.22
C THR A 675 -46.44 -28.97 -60.79
N LEU A 676 -46.83 -29.11 -59.53
CA LEU A 676 -47.97 -28.45 -58.92
C LEU A 676 -47.49 -27.40 -57.92
N ASN A 677 -47.61 -26.13 -58.32
CA ASN A 677 -47.21 -24.97 -57.50
C ASN A 677 -48.34 -24.45 -56.58
N GLY A 678 -49.59 -24.86 -56.83
CA GLY A 678 -50.74 -24.52 -55.98
C GLY A 678 -50.86 -25.47 -54.78
N GLY A 679 -51.58 -25.03 -53.75
CA GLY A 679 -51.77 -25.78 -52.51
C GLY A 679 -53.17 -26.39 -52.32
N VAL A 680 -54.15 -26.23 -53.21
CA VAL A 680 -55.53 -26.72 -52.99
C VAL A 680 -56.10 -27.40 -54.23
N TYR A 681 -56.53 -28.67 -54.13
CA TYR A 681 -57.04 -29.47 -55.25
C TYR A 681 -58.22 -30.34 -54.85
N ASP A 682 -59.26 -30.41 -55.70
CA ASP A 682 -60.35 -31.39 -55.51
C ASP A 682 -59.78 -32.80 -55.74
N LYS A 683 -59.43 -33.10 -56.99
CA LYS A 683 -58.88 -34.41 -57.35
C LYS A 683 -57.48 -34.31 -57.93
N VAL A 684 -56.56 -35.14 -57.43
CA VAL A 684 -55.23 -35.33 -58.01
C VAL A 684 -55.10 -36.77 -58.50
N GLU A 685 -55.01 -36.96 -59.81
CA GLU A 685 -54.84 -38.29 -60.44
C GLU A 685 -53.44 -38.47 -61.03
N ILE A 686 -52.76 -39.54 -60.61
CA ILE A 686 -51.43 -39.92 -61.09
C ILE A 686 -51.54 -41.26 -61.80
N GLU A 687 -51.45 -41.24 -63.12
CA GLU A 687 -51.57 -42.44 -63.96
C GLU A 687 -50.26 -43.27 -63.98
N GLU A 688 -50.21 -44.33 -64.79
CA GLU A 688 -49.11 -45.30 -64.75
C GLU A 688 -47.78 -44.65 -65.16
N ASP A 689 -46.70 -44.93 -64.42
CA ASP A 689 -45.37 -44.34 -64.63
C ASP A 689 -45.31 -42.80 -64.56
N ALA A 690 -46.35 -42.13 -64.07
CA ALA A 690 -46.39 -40.68 -63.97
C ALA A 690 -45.71 -40.17 -62.68
N THR A 691 -45.20 -38.94 -62.72
CA THR A 691 -44.60 -38.25 -61.58
C THR A 691 -45.33 -36.94 -61.29
N ILE A 692 -45.72 -36.71 -60.03
CA ILE A 692 -46.14 -35.39 -59.55
C ILE A 692 -45.07 -34.83 -58.61
N ILE A 693 -44.76 -33.55 -58.78
CA ILE A 693 -43.88 -32.78 -57.88
C ILE A 693 -44.70 -31.66 -57.24
N PHE A 694 -44.86 -31.70 -55.92
CA PHE A 694 -45.47 -30.61 -55.15
C PHE A 694 -44.40 -29.63 -54.68
N THR A 695 -44.66 -28.32 -54.84
CA THR A 695 -43.73 -27.28 -54.39
C THR A 695 -44.26 -26.43 -53.24
N ALA A 696 -45.55 -26.54 -52.93
CA ALA A 696 -46.17 -25.77 -51.85
C ALA A 696 -45.85 -26.41 -50.48
N PRO A 697 -45.59 -25.59 -49.45
CA PRO A 697 -45.32 -26.09 -48.10
C PRO A 697 -46.55 -26.69 -47.43
N ASN A 698 -47.76 -26.33 -47.87
CA ASN A 698 -49.03 -26.91 -47.43
C ASN A 698 -49.89 -27.30 -48.65
N VAL A 699 -50.35 -28.55 -48.71
CA VAL A 699 -51.09 -29.13 -49.84
C VAL A 699 -52.39 -29.78 -49.34
N TYR A 700 -53.53 -29.23 -49.72
CA TYR A 700 -54.88 -29.66 -49.35
C TYR A 700 -55.55 -30.38 -50.52
N ILE A 701 -55.85 -31.66 -50.37
CA ILE A 701 -56.41 -32.52 -51.43
C ILE A 701 -57.69 -33.19 -50.93
N ASN A 702 -58.78 -33.13 -51.72
CA ASN A 702 -60.00 -33.85 -51.38
C ASN A 702 -59.90 -35.34 -51.77
N GLU A 703 -59.33 -35.67 -52.93
CA GLU A 703 -59.10 -37.05 -53.37
C GLU A 703 -57.75 -37.21 -54.11
N LEU A 704 -56.83 -38.02 -53.56
CA LEU A 704 -55.54 -38.35 -54.18
C LEU A 704 -55.54 -39.80 -54.68
N LYS A 705 -55.38 -40.01 -56.00
CA LYS A 705 -55.41 -41.33 -56.64
C LYS A 705 -54.11 -41.61 -57.37
N THR A 706 -53.53 -42.77 -57.09
CA THR A 706 -52.32 -43.25 -57.77
C THR A 706 -52.60 -44.54 -58.56
N LYS A 707 -51.80 -44.76 -59.61
CA LYS A 707 -51.69 -46.01 -60.36
C LYS A 707 -50.33 -46.64 -60.14
N LYS A 708 -50.16 -47.85 -60.67
CA LYS A 708 -48.92 -48.61 -60.63
C LYS A 708 -47.70 -47.75 -61.03
N ARG A 709 -46.60 -47.83 -60.27
CA ARG A 709 -45.33 -47.09 -60.49
C ARG A 709 -45.47 -45.55 -60.47
N ALA A 710 -46.57 -45.02 -59.93
CA ALA A 710 -46.71 -43.59 -59.71
C ALA A 710 -45.66 -43.07 -58.72
N THR A 711 -45.13 -41.87 -58.99
CA THR A 711 -44.13 -41.21 -58.15
C THR A 711 -44.64 -39.86 -57.64
N ILE A 712 -44.56 -39.62 -56.34
CA ILE A 712 -44.90 -38.34 -55.68
C ILE A 712 -43.64 -37.78 -55.03
N GLU A 713 -43.22 -36.57 -55.41
CA GLU A 713 -42.02 -35.90 -54.90
C GLU A 713 -42.30 -34.47 -54.43
N PHE A 714 -41.36 -33.93 -53.65
CA PHE A 714 -41.46 -32.63 -53.00
C PHE A 714 -40.17 -31.82 -53.20
N THR A 715 -40.28 -30.51 -53.37
CA THR A 715 -39.08 -29.64 -53.49
C THR A 715 -38.53 -29.19 -52.13
N GLY A 716 -39.35 -29.24 -51.08
CA GLY A 716 -38.99 -28.79 -49.73
C GLY A 716 -39.87 -29.43 -48.66
N CYS A 717 -39.81 -28.88 -47.44
CA CYS A 717 -40.66 -29.29 -46.33
C CYS A 717 -42.14 -29.13 -46.72
N THR A 718 -42.97 -30.18 -46.58
CA THR A 718 -44.39 -30.15 -47.01
C THR A 718 -45.34 -30.81 -46.00
N ASN A 719 -46.44 -30.15 -45.66
CA ASN A 719 -47.60 -30.76 -45.01
C ASN A 719 -48.68 -31.06 -46.06
N MET A 720 -49.15 -32.30 -46.11
CA MET A 720 -50.22 -32.72 -47.02
C MET A 720 -51.45 -33.14 -46.22
N PHE A 721 -52.61 -32.58 -46.54
CA PHE A 721 -53.87 -32.84 -45.86
C PHE A 721 -54.86 -33.47 -46.86
N ILE A 722 -55.37 -34.67 -46.57
CA ILE A 722 -56.15 -35.49 -47.50
C ILE A 722 -57.50 -35.90 -46.86
N ASN A 723 -58.62 -35.52 -47.49
CA ASN A 723 -59.98 -35.79 -46.94
C ASN A 723 -60.42 -37.26 -47.04
N LYS A 724 -59.90 -37.99 -48.02
CA LYS A 724 -60.33 -39.36 -48.37
C LYS A 724 -59.16 -40.34 -48.27
N ASP A 725 -59.49 -41.62 -48.44
CA ASP A 725 -58.53 -42.71 -48.62
C ASP A 725 -57.33 -42.29 -49.49
N PHE A 726 -56.12 -42.45 -48.97
CA PHE A 726 -54.91 -42.39 -49.78
C PHE A 726 -54.40 -43.80 -50.04
N GLU A 727 -54.42 -44.19 -51.31
CA GLU A 727 -53.85 -45.45 -51.77
C GLU A 727 -52.59 -45.17 -52.60
N LEU A 728 -51.44 -45.69 -52.13
CA LEU A 728 -50.22 -45.81 -52.94
C LEU A 728 -50.21 -47.18 -53.61
N ASP A 729 -50.50 -47.20 -54.92
CA ASP A 729 -50.66 -48.41 -55.72
C ASP A 729 -49.31 -49.15 -55.92
N GLU A 730 -49.35 -50.35 -56.53
CA GLU A 730 -48.19 -51.25 -56.64
C GLU A 730 -46.93 -50.56 -57.19
N ASP A 731 -45.77 -50.85 -56.59
CA ASP A 731 -44.46 -50.30 -56.98
C ASP A 731 -44.40 -48.75 -56.94
N GLY A 732 -45.27 -48.11 -56.16
CA GLY A 732 -45.33 -46.65 -56.03
C GLY A 732 -44.16 -46.07 -55.20
N THR A 733 -43.79 -44.83 -55.49
CA THR A 733 -42.75 -44.11 -54.75
C THR A 733 -43.33 -42.82 -54.16
N PHE A 734 -43.20 -42.66 -52.84
CA PHE A 734 -43.56 -41.45 -52.14
C PHE A 734 -42.32 -40.87 -51.45
N ASN A 735 -41.92 -39.68 -51.90
CA ASN A 735 -40.85 -38.87 -51.32
C ASN A 735 -39.49 -39.59 -51.26
N SER A 736 -39.00 -40.08 -52.41
CA SER A 736 -37.67 -40.69 -52.48
C SER A 736 -36.53 -39.70 -52.22
N SER A 737 -36.80 -38.41 -52.37
CA SER A 737 -35.86 -37.33 -52.09
C SER A 737 -35.61 -37.09 -50.59
N GLY A 738 -36.35 -37.78 -49.70
CA GLY A 738 -36.16 -37.69 -48.25
C GLY A 738 -36.46 -36.31 -47.69
N LYS A 739 -37.37 -35.56 -48.32
CA LYS A 739 -37.83 -34.29 -47.77
C LYS A 739 -38.66 -34.54 -46.52
N MET A 740 -38.72 -33.53 -45.66
CA MET A 740 -39.60 -33.55 -44.50
C MET A 740 -41.05 -33.43 -45.00
N VAL A 741 -41.82 -34.51 -44.87
CA VAL A 741 -43.20 -34.54 -45.34
C VAL A 741 -44.09 -35.14 -44.27
N THR A 742 -45.14 -34.40 -43.89
CA THR A 742 -46.16 -34.86 -42.93
C THR A 742 -47.50 -34.98 -43.63
N LEU A 743 -48.16 -36.13 -43.52
CA LEU A 743 -49.48 -36.38 -44.07
C LEU A 743 -50.51 -36.42 -42.94
N TYR A 744 -51.56 -35.63 -43.09
CA TYR A 744 -52.78 -35.70 -42.31
C TYR A 744 -53.87 -36.31 -43.19
N ILE A 745 -54.32 -37.52 -42.86
CA ILE A 745 -55.30 -38.27 -43.64
C ILE A 745 -56.54 -38.44 -42.77
N ASP A 746 -57.66 -37.89 -43.23
CA ASP A 746 -58.94 -37.94 -42.49
C ASP A 746 -59.55 -39.36 -42.49
N ASP A 747 -59.20 -40.17 -43.49
CA ASP A 747 -59.65 -41.57 -43.67
C ASP A 747 -58.44 -42.53 -43.55
N LYS A 748 -58.42 -43.65 -44.28
CA LYS A 748 -57.33 -44.65 -44.19
C LYS A 748 -56.16 -44.40 -45.15
N LEU A 749 -54.98 -44.91 -44.77
CA LEU A 749 -53.81 -45.08 -45.65
C LEU A 749 -53.68 -46.55 -46.08
N GLU A 750 -53.61 -46.82 -47.38
CA GLU A 750 -53.24 -48.15 -47.91
C GLU A 750 -52.00 -48.06 -48.82
N VAL A 751 -50.94 -48.78 -48.46
CA VAL A 751 -49.71 -48.89 -49.24
C VAL A 751 -49.56 -50.32 -49.78
N LYS A 752 -49.53 -50.46 -51.10
CA LYS A 752 -49.40 -51.76 -51.77
C LYS A 752 -47.94 -52.22 -51.93
N LYS A 753 -47.79 -53.48 -52.33
CA LYS A 753 -46.51 -54.19 -52.46
C LYS A 753 -45.52 -53.47 -53.38
N GLY A 754 -44.23 -53.62 -53.08
CA GLY A 754 -43.12 -53.07 -53.87
C GLY A 754 -42.91 -51.56 -53.72
N SER A 755 -43.77 -50.87 -52.94
CA SER A 755 -43.71 -49.43 -52.78
C SER A 755 -42.62 -48.96 -51.79
N ASN A 756 -42.11 -47.75 -52.00
CA ASN A 756 -41.21 -47.06 -51.07
C ASN A 756 -41.88 -45.78 -50.58
N PHE A 757 -42.04 -45.66 -49.25
CA PHE A 757 -42.69 -44.53 -48.61
C PHE A 757 -41.76 -43.91 -47.57
N THR A 758 -41.46 -42.62 -47.72
CA THR A 758 -40.73 -41.84 -46.72
C THR A 758 -41.56 -40.63 -46.28
N GLY A 759 -41.87 -40.53 -45.00
CA GLY A 759 -42.65 -39.41 -44.46
C GLY A 759 -43.37 -39.78 -43.17
N ARG A 760 -43.94 -38.77 -42.53
CA ARG A 760 -44.75 -38.92 -41.31
C ARG A 760 -46.22 -39.01 -41.68
N VAL A 761 -46.95 -39.88 -41.01
CA VAL A 761 -48.39 -40.08 -41.28
C VAL A 761 -49.16 -39.98 -39.98
N TYR A 762 -50.17 -39.13 -40.00
CA TYR A 762 -51.22 -39.03 -39.00
C TYR A 762 -52.52 -39.42 -39.70
N ALA A 763 -53.07 -40.59 -39.39
CA ALA A 763 -54.40 -41.02 -39.82
C ALA A 763 -55.36 -40.86 -38.63
N ASN A 764 -56.34 -39.96 -38.74
CA ASN A 764 -57.18 -39.55 -37.61
C ASN A 764 -58.16 -40.64 -37.16
N ASP A 765 -57.81 -41.40 -36.13
CA ASP A 765 -58.65 -42.50 -35.64
C ASP A 765 -59.04 -43.52 -36.74
N GLU A 766 -58.19 -43.67 -37.76
CA GLU A 766 -58.42 -44.56 -38.90
C GLU A 766 -57.23 -45.52 -39.14
N ASP A 767 -57.44 -46.50 -40.02
CA ASP A 767 -56.50 -47.61 -40.24
C ASP A 767 -55.32 -47.20 -41.15
N ILE A 768 -54.11 -47.67 -40.81
CA ILE A 768 -52.95 -47.71 -41.72
C ILE A 768 -52.71 -49.18 -42.12
N LYS A 769 -52.75 -49.45 -43.42
CA LYS A 769 -52.59 -50.81 -43.99
C LYS A 769 -51.43 -50.85 -44.96
N VAL A 770 -50.44 -51.69 -44.69
CA VAL A 770 -49.26 -51.86 -45.53
C VAL A 770 -49.12 -53.31 -45.94
N LYS A 771 -48.98 -53.56 -47.25
CA LYS A 771 -48.75 -54.91 -47.79
C LYS A 771 -47.46 -54.89 -48.59
N GLY A 772 -46.55 -55.81 -48.31
CA GLY A 772 -45.46 -56.13 -49.23
C GLY A 772 -45.81 -57.34 -50.11
N GLY A 773 -44.83 -57.80 -50.89
CA GLY A 773 -45.00 -58.89 -51.86
C GLY A 773 -44.20 -60.15 -51.54
N ASN A 774 -44.08 -61.07 -52.50
CA ASN A 774 -43.42 -62.37 -52.32
C ASN A 774 -41.94 -62.30 -52.74
N ASN A 775 -41.02 -62.83 -51.93
CA ASN A 775 -39.61 -63.12 -52.26
C ASN A 775 -38.92 -62.18 -53.28
N SER A 776 -39.01 -60.85 -53.10
CA SER A 776 -38.16 -59.77 -53.65
C SER A 776 -38.88 -58.41 -53.66
N ASP A 777 -40.22 -58.41 -53.64
CA ASP A 777 -41.07 -57.21 -53.61
C ASP A 777 -41.19 -56.66 -52.17
N VAL A 778 -40.12 -56.08 -51.63
CA VAL A 778 -40.11 -55.47 -50.28
C VAL A 778 -40.80 -54.11 -50.34
N THR A 779 -41.69 -53.85 -49.37
CA THR A 779 -42.23 -52.50 -49.15
C THR A 779 -41.47 -51.86 -47.99
N THR A 780 -40.98 -50.64 -48.19
CA THR A 780 -40.22 -49.89 -47.17
C THR A 780 -41.02 -48.68 -46.72
N MET A 781 -41.14 -48.51 -45.41
CA MET A 781 -41.79 -47.39 -44.75
C MET A 781 -40.74 -46.72 -43.84
N THR A 782 -40.43 -45.45 -44.06
CA THR A 782 -39.47 -44.69 -43.25
C THR A 782 -40.15 -43.44 -42.70
N GLY A 783 -40.22 -43.27 -41.38
CA GLY A 783 -40.94 -42.17 -40.75
C GLY A 783 -41.61 -42.53 -39.44
N ILE A 784 -42.58 -41.70 -39.04
CA ILE A 784 -43.44 -41.92 -37.86
C ILE A 784 -44.87 -42.10 -38.34
N PHE A 785 -45.51 -43.19 -37.91
CA PHE A 785 -46.83 -43.59 -38.40
C PHE A 785 -47.82 -43.74 -37.25
N ILE A 786 -48.82 -42.87 -37.25
CA ILE A 786 -49.80 -42.71 -36.19
C ILE A 786 -51.18 -42.98 -36.76
N GLY A 787 -51.89 -43.94 -36.19
CA GLY A 787 -53.26 -44.28 -36.61
C GLY A 787 -54.04 -44.99 -35.52
N LYS A 788 -55.24 -45.47 -35.85
CA LYS A 788 -56.04 -46.28 -34.93
C LYS A 788 -55.62 -47.74 -34.90
N LYS A 789 -55.44 -48.31 -36.09
CA LYS A 789 -54.90 -49.65 -36.28
C LYS A 789 -53.82 -49.63 -37.32
N VAL A 790 -52.67 -50.21 -37.02
CA VAL A 790 -51.57 -50.35 -37.97
C VAL A 790 -51.40 -51.82 -38.30
N GLU A 791 -51.75 -52.20 -39.54
CA GLU A 791 -51.64 -53.56 -40.03
C GLU A 791 -50.56 -53.64 -41.12
N ALA A 792 -49.59 -54.53 -40.93
CA ALA A 792 -48.56 -54.82 -41.93
C ALA A 792 -48.52 -56.31 -42.26
N ASP A 793 -48.52 -56.65 -43.55
CA ASP A 793 -48.51 -58.03 -44.05
C ASP A 793 -47.45 -58.24 -45.14
N LYS A 794 -46.68 -59.34 -45.04
CA LYS A 794 -45.73 -59.85 -46.05
C LYS A 794 -44.56 -58.91 -46.36
N ASN A 795 -43.35 -59.18 -45.84
CA ASN A 795 -42.09 -58.50 -46.25
C ASN A 795 -42.14 -56.96 -46.24
N VAL A 796 -42.60 -56.37 -45.13
CA VAL A 796 -42.58 -54.91 -44.91
C VAL A 796 -41.43 -54.56 -43.96
N ILE A 797 -40.67 -53.51 -44.29
CA ILE A 797 -39.60 -52.97 -43.44
C ILE A 797 -39.99 -51.57 -42.99
N TRP A 798 -39.92 -51.31 -41.68
CA TRP A 798 -40.13 -50.00 -41.07
C TRP A 798 -38.83 -49.45 -40.48
N ASN A 799 -38.55 -48.18 -40.72
CA ASN A 799 -37.42 -47.44 -40.16
C ASN A 799 -37.90 -46.15 -39.50
N ALA A 800 -37.33 -45.82 -38.34
CA ALA A 800 -37.52 -44.53 -37.70
C ALA A 800 -36.90 -43.41 -38.55
N ASP A 801 -37.56 -42.25 -38.57
CA ASP A 801 -36.96 -40.98 -38.96
C ASP A 801 -36.62 -40.20 -37.69
N TYR A 802 -35.33 -39.92 -37.48
CA TYR A 802 -34.81 -39.21 -36.31
C TYR A 802 -34.79 -37.70 -36.48
N ASN A 803 -35.16 -37.18 -37.66
CA ASN A 803 -35.38 -35.76 -37.79
C ASN A 803 -36.63 -35.39 -36.99
N CYS A 804 -36.53 -34.38 -36.13
CA CYS A 804 -37.59 -33.93 -35.23
C CYS A 804 -38.19 -32.58 -35.63
N ASP A 805 -37.66 -31.92 -36.66
CA ASP A 805 -38.24 -30.67 -37.16
C ASP A 805 -39.63 -30.96 -37.73
N THR A 806 -40.64 -30.16 -37.41
CA THR A 806 -41.92 -30.21 -38.12
C THR A 806 -41.88 -29.20 -39.25
N CYS A 807 -42.53 -29.51 -40.38
CA CYS A 807 -42.80 -28.46 -41.35
C CYS A 807 -43.79 -27.50 -40.69
N PRO A 808 -43.46 -26.19 -40.57
CA PRO A 808 -44.37 -25.25 -39.96
C PRO A 808 -45.72 -25.33 -40.67
N VAL A 809 -46.77 -25.68 -39.92
CA VAL A 809 -48.13 -25.62 -40.42
C VAL A 809 -48.55 -24.16 -40.36
N GLU A 810 -48.17 -23.41 -41.37
CA GLU A 810 -48.84 -22.15 -41.63
C GLU A 810 -50.28 -22.48 -42.01
N ALA A 811 -51.27 -21.85 -41.37
CA ALA A 811 -52.61 -21.80 -41.95
C ALA A 811 -52.42 -21.37 -43.41
N PRO A 812 -53.15 -21.96 -44.39
CA PRO A 812 -53.02 -21.43 -45.74
C PRO A 812 -53.28 -19.94 -45.60
N GLU A 813 -52.38 -19.13 -46.14
CA GLU A 813 -52.75 -17.78 -46.44
C GLU A 813 -54.08 -17.94 -47.18
N ASN A 814 -55.17 -17.49 -46.56
CA ASN A 814 -56.28 -17.06 -47.36
C ASN A 814 -55.60 -16.12 -48.34
N ASN A 815 -55.46 -16.51 -49.61
CA ASN A 815 -55.01 -15.62 -50.67
C ASN A 815 -56.10 -14.56 -50.95
N GLY A 816 -56.79 -14.13 -49.90
CA GLY A 816 -57.60 -12.94 -49.73
C GLY A 816 -57.15 -12.19 -48.45
N GLY A 817 -55.89 -12.34 -48.05
CA GLY A 817 -55.21 -11.35 -47.22
C GLY A 817 -55.10 -10.06 -48.02
N GLU A 818 -55.20 -8.93 -47.32
CA GLU A 818 -55.06 -7.60 -47.89
C GLU A 818 -53.79 -7.50 -48.75
N GLU A 819 -53.96 -7.49 -50.08
CA GLU A 819 -52.81 -7.45 -50.98
C GLU A 819 -52.31 -6.00 -51.15
N PRO A 820 -50.98 -5.78 -51.14
CA PRO A 820 -50.43 -4.45 -51.38
C PRO A 820 -50.73 -4.01 -52.81
N THR A 821 -51.32 -2.81 -52.98
CA THR A 821 -51.60 -2.22 -54.29
C THR A 821 -50.36 -1.98 -55.15
N GLU A 822 -49.16 -2.05 -54.56
CA GLU A 822 -47.88 -1.75 -55.20
C GLU A 822 -47.49 -2.78 -56.27
N ASP A 823 -48.04 -4.00 -56.22
CA ASP A 823 -47.78 -5.05 -57.22
C ASP A 823 -48.61 -4.87 -58.51
N TYR A 824 -49.59 -3.95 -58.51
CA TYR A 824 -50.49 -3.73 -59.64
C TYR A 824 -50.09 -2.51 -60.47
N VAL A 825 -50.33 -2.60 -61.78
CA VAL A 825 -50.28 -1.46 -62.70
C VAL A 825 -51.67 -1.05 -63.15
N ILE A 826 -52.60 -2.00 -63.25
CA ILE A 826 -53.99 -1.73 -63.64
C ILE A 826 -54.93 -2.39 -62.64
N ILE A 827 -55.84 -1.60 -62.05
CA ILE A 827 -56.93 -2.09 -61.20
C ILE A 827 -58.27 -1.57 -61.74
N GLY A 828 -59.09 -2.47 -62.26
CA GLY A 828 -60.46 -2.18 -62.66
C GLY A 828 -61.48 -2.66 -61.64
N PHE A 829 -62.37 -1.81 -61.13
CA PHE A 829 -63.43 -2.29 -60.25
C PHE A 829 -64.37 -3.28 -60.95
N ASN A 830 -64.75 -3.00 -62.19
CA ASN A 830 -65.71 -3.83 -62.93
C ASN A 830 -65.13 -4.50 -64.17
N GLU A 831 -64.15 -3.93 -64.86
CA GLU A 831 -63.65 -4.48 -66.12
C GLU A 831 -62.29 -3.88 -66.45
N VAL A 832 -61.41 -4.69 -67.01
CA VAL A 832 -60.20 -4.23 -67.72
C VAL A 832 -60.25 -4.81 -69.13
N HIS A 833 -60.07 -3.96 -70.13
CA HIS A 833 -60.08 -4.35 -71.53
C HIS A 833 -58.80 -3.85 -72.22
N LEU A 834 -57.95 -4.78 -72.64
CA LEU A 834 -56.71 -4.51 -73.36
C LEU A 834 -56.88 -5.02 -74.80
N HIS A 835 -56.73 -4.13 -75.77
CA HIS A 835 -57.01 -4.42 -77.17
C HIS A 835 -56.06 -3.68 -78.12
N GLY A 836 -55.35 -4.43 -78.96
CA GLY A 836 -54.47 -3.91 -80.03
C GLY A 836 -53.06 -3.64 -79.56
N ASP A 837 -52.20 -4.65 -79.59
CA ASP A 837 -50.75 -4.58 -79.27
C ASP A 837 -50.44 -3.89 -77.93
N ILE A 838 -51.10 -4.31 -76.85
CA ILE A 838 -50.87 -3.78 -75.50
C ILE A 838 -49.79 -4.59 -74.77
N ALA A 839 -48.82 -3.93 -74.14
CA ALA A 839 -47.78 -4.60 -73.37
C ALA A 839 -47.80 -4.15 -71.90
N VAL A 840 -48.16 -5.05 -70.97
CA VAL A 840 -47.92 -4.87 -69.52
C VAL A 840 -46.60 -5.54 -69.18
N GLN A 841 -45.54 -4.74 -69.16
CA GLN A 841 -44.17 -5.23 -69.09
C GLN A 841 -43.77 -5.66 -67.69
N THR A 842 -44.20 -4.90 -66.67
CA THR A 842 -43.98 -5.16 -65.24
C THR A 842 -45.25 -4.88 -64.43
N GLY A 843 -45.40 -5.55 -63.29
CA GLY A 843 -46.59 -5.52 -62.43
C GLY A 843 -47.83 -6.24 -62.99
N GLY A 844 -48.89 -6.29 -62.18
CA GLY A 844 -50.08 -7.09 -62.46
C GLY A 844 -51.35 -6.33 -62.85
N VAL A 845 -52.31 -7.08 -63.40
CA VAL A 845 -53.65 -6.58 -63.79
C VAL A 845 -54.73 -7.22 -62.91
N GLY A 846 -55.54 -6.40 -62.24
CA GLY A 846 -56.55 -6.84 -61.27
C GLY A 846 -57.96 -6.38 -61.58
N VAL A 847 -58.96 -7.21 -61.22
CA VAL A 847 -60.37 -6.83 -61.12
C VAL A 847 -60.94 -7.16 -59.75
N THR A 848 -61.57 -6.18 -59.09
CA THR A 848 -61.94 -6.25 -57.66
C THR A 848 -63.40 -6.60 -57.38
N LYS A 849 -64.25 -6.87 -58.38
CA LYS A 849 -65.66 -7.24 -58.18
C LYS A 849 -66.00 -8.66 -58.65
N HIS A 850 -66.79 -9.39 -57.85
CA HIS A 850 -67.24 -10.74 -58.17
C HIS A 850 -67.99 -10.79 -59.51
N ASN A 851 -67.70 -11.84 -60.31
CA ASN A 851 -68.27 -12.14 -61.63
C ASN A 851 -67.86 -11.20 -62.76
N LYS A 852 -66.79 -10.42 -62.56
CA LYS A 852 -66.24 -9.52 -63.57
C LYS A 852 -64.97 -10.08 -64.21
N LYS A 853 -64.57 -9.48 -65.33
CA LYS A 853 -63.58 -10.07 -66.23
C LYS A 853 -62.47 -9.13 -66.68
N ILE A 854 -61.30 -9.73 -66.88
CA ILE A 854 -60.22 -9.18 -67.69
C ILE A 854 -60.38 -9.75 -69.11
N LYS A 855 -60.33 -8.87 -70.12
CA LYS A 855 -60.29 -9.25 -71.54
C LYS A 855 -58.96 -8.83 -72.14
N VAL A 856 -58.26 -9.80 -72.74
CA VAL A 856 -57.00 -9.58 -73.45
C VAL A 856 -57.14 -10.14 -74.87
N HIS A 857 -57.05 -9.26 -75.87
CA HIS A 857 -57.25 -9.56 -77.29
C HIS A 857 -56.23 -8.85 -78.19
N ASP A 858 -56.06 -9.37 -79.41
CA ASP A 858 -55.24 -8.79 -80.48
C ASP A 858 -53.79 -8.52 -80.05
N ASP A 859 -53.04 -9.63 -79.84
CA ASP A 859 -51.59 -9.65 -79.58
C ASP A 859 -51.13 -8.80 -78.38
N SER A 860 -51.96 -8.76 -77.32
CA SER A 860 -51.66 -8.07 -76.06
C SER A 860 -51.06 -9.03 -75.01
N ASP A 861 -50.05 -8.58 -74.26
CA ASP A 861 -49.29 -9.41 -73.31
C ASP A 861 -49.31 -8.84 -71.88
N ILE A 862 -49.58 -9.71 -70.91
CA ILE A 862 -49.41 -9.45 -69.47
C ILE A 862 -48.29 -10.34 -68.94
N ASN A 863 -47.12 -9.77 -68.68
CA ASN A 863 -45.90 -10.56 -68.43
C ASN A 863 -45.84 -11.20 -67.02
N GLU A 864 -46.43 -10.59 -65.99
CA GLU A 864 -46.29 -11.06 -64.60
C GLU A 864 -47.49 -11.84 -64.09
N PHE A 865 -48.62 -11.17 -63.79
CA PHE A 865 -49.80 -11.83 -63.23
C PHE A 865 -51.12 -11.11 -63.55
N ALA A 866 -52.22 -11.86 -63.51
CA ALA A 866 -53.58 -11.33 -63.63
C ALA A 866 -54.54 -11.96 -62.61
N LYS A 867 -55.39 -11.15 -61.98
CA LYS A 867 -56.34 -11.58 -60.93
C LYS A 867 -57.76 -11.12 -61.24
N ALA A 868 -58.67 -12.06 -61.49
CA ALA A 868 -60.08 -11.78 -61.72
C ALA A 868 -60.95 -13.03 -61.52
N SER A 869 -62.25 -12.85 -61.21
CA SER A 869 -63.18 -13.98 -61.18
C SER A 869 -63.33 -14.70 -62.53
N LYS A 870 -63.01 -14.02 -63.64
CA LYS A 870 -62.99 -14.56 -65.01
C LYS A 870 -61.89 -13.90 -65.83
N ILE A 871 -61.06 -14.67 -66.51
CA ILE A 871 -60.07 -14.15 -67.46
C ILE A 871 -60.38 -14.71 -68.85
N GLN A 872 -60.46 -13.82 -69.85
CA GLN A 872 -60.72 -14.18 -71.23
C GLN A 872 -59.53 -13.75 -72.11
N VAL A 873 -58.78 -14.73 -72.62
CA VAL A 873 -57.62 -14.54 -73.50
C VAL A 873 -57.96 -15.06 -74.89
N ASN A 874 -57.86 -14.22 -75.93
CA ASN A 874 -58.01 -14.63 -77.33
C ASN A 874 -56.89 -14.03 -78.20
N GLY A 875 -56.51 -14.71 -79.29
CA GLY A 875 -55.71 -14.14 -80.38
C GLY A 875 -54.27 -13.77 -80.02
N GLY A 876 -53.36 -14.75 -80.01
CA GLY A 876 -51.90 -14.56 -79.85
C GLY A 876 -51.41 -14.04 -78.48
N SER A 877 -52.32 -13.45 -77.71
CA SER A 877 -52.11 -12.82 -76.41
C SER A 877 -51.63 -13.79 -75.33
N THR A 878 -50.79 -13.31 -74.41
CA THR A 878 -50.29 -14.10 -73.26
C THR A 878 -50.63 -13.46 -71.91
N VAL A 879 -50.76 -14.30 -70.87
CA VAL A 879 -50.90 -13.89 -69.47
C VAL A 879 -49.93 -14.75 -68.67
N GLY A 880 -49.12 -14.12 -67.80
CA GLY A 880 -48.05 -14.75 -67.03
C GLY A 880 -48.44 -15.98 -66.20
N THR A 881 -47.45 -16.57 -65.52
CA THR A 881 -47.46 -17.92 -64.90
C THR A 881 -48.37 -18.08 -63.67
N LYS A 882 -49.17 -17.07 -63.32
CA LYS A 882 -49.91 -16.96 -62.06
C LYS A 882 -51.31 -16.39 -62.30
N ILE A 883 -52.31 -17.27 -62.33
CA ILE A 883 -53.74 -16.93 -62.42
C ILE A 883 -54.37 -17.18 -61.05
N TYR A 884 -54.93 -16.13 -60.43
CA TYR A 884 -55.51 -16.18 -59.09
C TYR A 884 -57.01 -15.86 -59.09
N GLN A 885 -57.70 -16.12 -57.96
CA GLN A 885 -59.05 -15.60 -57.74
C GLN A 885 -59.05 -14.05 -57.74
N GLN A 886 -60.25 -13.45 -57.64
CA GLN A 886 -60.46 -11.99 -57.70
C GLN A 886 -59.51 -11.21 -56.78
N ALA A 887 -59.00 -10.08 -57.26
CA ALA A 887 -58.15 -9.19 -56.48
C ALA A 887 -58.96 -8.53 -55.36
N ASP A 888 -58.44 -8.50 -54.13
CA ASP A 888 -58.99 -7.69 -53.02
C ASP A 888 -57.90 -6.78 -52.43
N PRO A 889 -57.30 -5.88 -53.26
CA PRO A 889 -56.19 -5.04 -52.82
C PRO A 889 -56.70 -3.94 -51.87
N ILE A 890 -55.85 -3.47 -50.93
CA ILE A 890 -56.17 -2.29 -50.11
C ILE A 890 -56.12 -1.04 -51.01
N ILE A 891 -57.25 -0.66 -51.61
CA ILE A 891 -57.29 0.52 -52.47
C ILE A 891 -57.16 1.77 -51.60
N PRO A 892 -56.22 2.70 -51.90
CA PRO A 892 -56.10 3.97 -51.19
C PRO A 892 -57.43 4.72 -51.13
N LEU A 893 -57.69 5.41 -50.02
CA LEU A 893 -58.89 6.22 -49.86
C LEU A 893 -58.99 7.24 -51.02
N PHE A 894 -60.04 7.13 -51.84
CA PHE A 894 -60.24 8.06 -52.94
C PHE A 894 -60.43 9.49 -52.42
N VAL A 895 -59.63 10.40 -52.98
CA VAL A 895 -59.70 11.83 -52.67
C VAL A 895 -60.61 12.50 -53.67
N ILE A 896 -61.75 13.02 -53.20
CA ILE A 896 -62.70 13.78 -54.02
C ILE A 896 -62.38 15.27 -53.93
N ASN A 897 -62.46 16.02 -55.03
CA ASN A 897 -62.27 17.47 -54.97
C ASN A 897 -63.48 18.22 -54.37
N THR A 898 -63.47 18.40 -53.05
CA THR A 898 -64.46 19.20 -52.32
C THR A 898 -64.12 20.71 -52.25
N TYR A 899 -62.91 21.11 -52.63
CA TYR A 899 -62.37 22.46 -52.42
C TYR A 899 -62.43 23.38 -53.65
N SER A 900 -62.47 22.84 -54.86
CA SER A 900 -62.61 23.64 -56.10
C SER A 900 -64.09 23.90 -56.45
N ASN A 901 -64.76 24.68 -55.60
CA ASN A 901 -66.10 25.23 -55.85
C ASN A 901 -65.97 26.72 -56.24
N ASN A 902 -66.90 27.23 -57.07
CA ASN A 902 -66.85 28.57 -57.68
C ASN A 902 -66.23 29.64 -56.76
N GLY A 903 -65.13 30.29 -57.21
CA GLY A 903 -64.46 31.37 -56.47
C GLY A 903 -62.93 31.37 -56.56
N SER A 904 -62.31 30.33 -57.13
CA SER A 904 -60.86 30.21 -57.34
C SER A 904 -60.44 30.82 -58.70
N PRO A 905 -59.15 31.13 -58.93
CA PRO A 905 -58.71 31.74 -60.19
C PRO A 905 -58.80 30.81 -61.42
N ASP A 906 -59.09 31.41 -62.57
CA ASP A 906 -58.93 30.80 -63.90
C ASP A 906 -57.55 31.14 -64.49
N VAL A 907 -56.83 30.15 -64.98
CA VAL A 907 -55.51 30.28 -65.63
C VAL A 907 -55.59 29.83 -67.08
N THR A 908 -54.98 30.59 -68.00
CA THR A 908 -54.77 30.18 -69.39
C THR A 908 -53.31 30.32 -69.74
N VAL A 909 -52.68 29.23 -70.18
CA VAL A 909 -51.29 29.20 -70.64
C VAL A 909 -51.31 29.15 -72.15
N ASN A 910 -50.80 30.20 -72.81
CA ASN A 910 -50.88 30.31 -74.27
C ASN A 910 -49.86 29.40 -74.96
N ASN A 911 -50.01 29.27 -76.29
CA ASN A 911 -49.24 28.35 -77.11
C ASN A 911 -47.72 28.50 -76.89
N GLY A 912 -47.04 27.39 -76.60
CA GLY A 912 -45.60 27.31 -76.39
C GLY A 912 -45.06 27.97 -75.12
N GLN A 913 -45.92 28.44 -74.21
CA GLN A 913 -45.49 29.12 -72.99
C GLN A 913 -45.28 28.14 -71.84
N THR A 914 -44.26 28.41 -71.03
CA THR A 914 -44.05 27.75 -69.74
C THR A 914 -44.52 28.66 -68.61
N VAL A 915 -45.38 28.15 -67.73
CA VAL A 915 -45.90 28.89 -66.57
C VAL A 915 -45.78 28.05 -65.31
N THR A 916 -45.18 28.63 -64.27
CA THR A 916 -45.13 28.04 -62.93
C THR A 916 -46.31 28.54 -62.10
N LEU A 917 -47.06 27.61 -61.52
CA LEU A 917 -48.22 27.85 -60.67
C LEU A 917 -47.89 27.49 -59.22
N ASN A 918 -47.83 28.53 -58.37
CA ASN A 918 -47.49 28.40 -56.93
C ASN A 918 -48.72 28.42 -56.00
N GLY A 919 -49.92 28.39 -56.55
CA GLY A 919 -51.16 28.26 -55.77
C GLY A 919 -51.66 26.82 -55.80
N ASP A 920 -52.53 26.49 -54.85
CA ASP A 920 -53.06 25.15 -54.61
C ASP A 920 -54.56 24.99 -54.99
N ASN A 921 -55.26 26.04 -55.45
CA ASN A 921 -56.68 25.95 -55.80
C ASN A 921 -57.06 26.78 -57.05
N TYR A 922 -57.70 26.15 -58.05
CA TYR A 922 -58.06 26.75 -59.35
C TYR A 922 -59.46 26.32 -59.84
N ASP A 923 -60.21 27.27 -60.42
CA ASP A 923 -61.52 26.97 -61.04
C ASP A 923 -61.33 26.37 -62.45
N LYS A 924 -60.38 26.89 -63.22
CA LYS A 924 -60.05 26.38 -64.54
C LYS A 924 -58.58 26.59 -64.86
N ILE A 925 -57.91 25.60 -65.43
CA ILE A 925 -56.61 25.74 -66.08
C ILE A 925 -56.77 25.31 -67.54
N ASP A 926 -56.38 26.16 -68.48
CA ASP A 926 -56.51 25.94 -69.92
C ASP A 926 -55.14 26.05 -70.60
N LEU A 927 -54.55 24.90 -70.92
CA LEU A 927 -53.24 24.79 -71.57
C LEU A 927 -53.43 24.72 -73.09
N LYS A 928 -52.84 25.66 -73.82
CA LYS A 928 -52.87 25.68 -75.29
C LYS A 928 -51.76 24.84 -75.90
N ASP A 929 -51.87 24.61 -77.20
CA ASP A 929 -50.89 23.86 -78.01
C ASP A 929 -49.43 24.13 -77.60
N GLY A 930 -48.68 23.10 -77.21
CA GLY A 930 -47.27 23.24 -76.81
C GLY A 930 -47.00 23.92 -75.46
N ALA A 931 -48.02 24.21 -74.64
CA ALA A 931 -47.84 24.88 -73.35
C ALA A 931 -47.27 23.94 -72.27
N THR A 932 -46.41 24.48 -71.41
CA THR A 932 -45.91 23.80 -70.20
C THR A 932 -46.49 24.47 -68.96
N VAL A 933 -47.04 23.68 -68.03
CA VAL A 933 -47.39 24.13 -66.68
C VAL A 933 -46.53 23.40 -65.66
N ILE A 934 -45.97 24.14 -64.70
CA ILE A 934 -45.17 23.58 -63.60
C ILE A 934 -45.91 23.84 -62.30
N PHE A 935 -46.35 22.79 -61.61
CA PHE A 935 -46.96 22.91 -60.28
C PHE A 935 -45.89 22.80 -59.19
N THR A 936 -45.93 23.72 -58.23
CA THR A 936 -44.98 23.70 -57.10
C THR A 936 -45.58 23.17 -55.81
N GLU A 937 -46.91 23.18 -55.70
CA GLU A 937 -47.61 22.79 -54.48
C GLU A 937 -47.81 21.28 -54.39
N THR A 938 -47.65 20.74 -53.18
CA THR A 938 -47.81 19.32 -52.89
C THR A 938 -49.25 18.83 -53.11
N ASN A 939 -50.25 19.70 -52.96
CA ASN A 939 -51.67 19.39 -53.21
C ASN A 939 -52.27 20.50 -54.06
N VAL A 940 -52.76 20.17 -55.27
CA VAL A 940 -53.37 21.15 -56.18
C VAL A 940 -54.80 20.73 -56.51
N TYR A 941 -55.76 21.57 -56.15
CA TYR A 941 -57.18 21.37 -56.35
C TYR A 941 -57.65 22.13 -57.60
N ILE A 942 -58.07 21.41 -58.64
CA ILE A 942 -58.49 22.00 -59.91
C ILE A 942 -59.92 21.56 -60.23
N LYS A 943 -60.78 22.51 -60.60
CA LYS A 943 -62.14 22.15 -61.03
C LYS A 943 -62.20 21.68 -62.49
N GLU A 944 -61.48 22.34 -63.40
CA GLU A 944 -61.44 21.95 -64.82
C GLU A 944 -60.03 22.17 -65.41
N LEU A 945 -59.32 21.10 -65.75
CA LEU A 945 -58.02 21.15 -66.46
C LEU A 945 -58.23 20.78 -67.93
N LYS A 946 -57.99 21.72 -68.84
CA LYS A 946 -58.03 21.51 -70.29
C LYS A 946 -56.62 21.50 -70.85
N THR A 947 -56.38 20.58 -71.76
CA THR A 947 -55.17 20.52 -72.55
C THR A 947 -55.50 20.69 -74.04
N ASP A 948 -54.49 21.03 -74.82
CA ASP A 948 -54.44 20.92 -76.28
C ASP A 948 -53.25 19.98 -76.57
N LYS A 949 -52.96 19.68 -77.84
CA LYS A 949 -51.81 18.83 -78.22
C LYS A 949 -50.46 19.36 -77.71
N ASP A 950 -49.48 18.47 -77.58
CA ASP A 950 -48.08 18.78 -77.27
C ASP A 950 -47.85 19.51 -75.92
N VAL A 951 -48.80 19.46 -74.97
CA VAL A 951 -48.64 20.11 -73.65
C VAL A 951 -47.71 19.33 -72.72
N SER A 952 -47.06 20.03 -71.79
CA SER A 952 -46.30 19.41 -70.70
C SER A 952 -46.85 19.83 -69.33
N ILE A 953 -47.08 18.86 -68.45
CA ILE A 953 -47.48 19.06 -67.05
C ILE A 953 -46.35 18.54 -66.17
N GLU A 954 -45.66 19.46 -65.51
CA GLU A 954 -44.44 19.23 -64.73
C GLU A 954 -44.64 19.61 -63.26
N PHE A 955 -43.74 19.12 -62.42
CA PHE A 955 -43.85 19.21 -60.96
C PHE A 955 -42.47 19.48 -60.38
N THR A 956 -42.38 20.25 -59.29
CA THR A 956 -41.09 20.48 -58.61
C THR A 956 -40.81 19.51 -57.46
N GLY A 957 -41.73 18.57 -57.20
CA GLY A 957 -41.66 17.66 -56.07
C GLY A 957 -42.85 16.69 -56.02
N CYS A 958 -42.98 16.00 -54.89
CA CYS A 958 -44.13 15.12 -54.64
C CYS A 958 -45.43 15.93 -54.77
N THR A 959 -46.32 15.56 -55.69
CA THR A 959 -47.55 16.34 -55.96
C THR A 959 -48.79 15.46 -56.11
N ASN A 960 -49.88 15.86 -55.46
CA ASN A 960 -51.23 15.37 -55.67
C ASN A 960 -52.02 16.38 -56.51
N LEU A 961 -52.46 16.00 -57.71
CA LEU A 961 -53.42 16.77 -58.50
C LEU A 961 -54.83 16.23 -58.27
N ILE A 962 -55.74 17.05 -57.76
CA ILE A 962 -57.14 16.66 -57.51
C ILE A 962 -58.05 17.41 -58.49
N ILE A 963 -58.58 16.72 -59.50
CA ILE A 963 -59.34 17.29 -60.62
C ILE A 963 -60.83 16.91 -60.52
N LYS A 964 -61.71 17.92 -60.50
CA LYS A 964 -63.16 17.72 -60.27
C LYS A 964 -63.95 17.25 -61.50
N LYS A 965 -63.52 17.62 -62.70
CA LYS A 965 -64.19 17.26 -63.96
C LYS A 965 -63.34 16.28 -64.75
N LYS A 966 -63.91 15.77 -65.84
CA LYS A 966 -63.18 15.01 -66.86
C LYS A 966 -61.80 15.61 -67.14
N PHE A 967 -60.77 14.79 -67.02
CA PHE A 967 -59.41 15.13 -67.40
C PHE A 967 -59.10 14.48 -68.75
N LYS A 968 -58.72 15.31 -69.73
CA LYS A 968 -58.25 14.84 -71.03
C LYS A 968 -56.83 15.36 -71.26
N LEU A 969 -55.93 14.46 -71.62
CA LEU A 969 -54.61 14.76 -72.16
C LEU A 969 -54.66 14.55 -73.68
N ASP A 970 -54.66 15.64 -74.45
CA ASP A 970 -54.67 15.58 -75.92
C ASP A 970 -53.33 15.10 -76.50
N ASP A 971 -53.33 14.75 -77.80
CA ASP A 971 -52.22 14.11 -78.53
C ASP A 971 -50.81 14.60 -78.09
N ARG A 972 -49.93 13.65 -77.76
CA ARG A 972 -48.52 13.88 -77.40
C ARG A 972 -48.30 14.73 -76.16
N GLY A 973 -49.24 14.72 -75.21
CA GLY A 973 -49.05 15.35 -73.92
C GLY A 973 -48.03 14.61 -73.04
N THR A 974 -47.27 15.34 -72.24
CA THR A 974 -46.33 14.78 -71.27
C THR A 974 -46.76 15.12 -69.84
N ILE A 975 -46.78 14.12 -68.96
CA ILE A 975 -47.00 14.30 -67.53
C ILE A 975 -45.77 13.76 -66.79
N ASN A 976 -45.19 14.62 -65.95
CA ASN A 976 -44.13 14.26 -65.01
C ASN A 976 -42.89 13.63 -65.67
N SER A 977 -42.37 14.27 -66.71
CA SER A 977 -41.12 13.84 -67.37
C SER A 977 -39.91 13.78 -66.44
N ASP A 978 -39.97 14.49 -65.31
CA ASP A 978 -38.88 14.60 -64.34
C ASP A 978 -38.89 13.48 -63.28
N GLY A 979 -39.88 12.57 -63.30
CA GLY A 979 -39.90 11.38 -62.45
C GLY A 979 -40.19 11.64 -60.97
N HIS A 980 -40.95 12.70 -60.65
CA HIS A 980 -41.38 12.97 -59.28
C HIS A 980 -42.48 11.99 -58.83
N LYS A 981 -42.75 11.89 -57.53
CA LYS A 981 -43.90 11.12 -57.04
C LYS A 981 -45.19 11.90 -57.29
N VAL A 982 -45.92 11.54 -58.34
CA VAL A 982 -47.14 12.25 -58.75
C VAL A 982 -48.34 11.33 -58.68
N THR A 983 -49.39 11.83 -58.02
CA THR A 983 -50.70 11.18 -57.98
C THR A 983 -51.77 12.11 -58.50
N ILE A 984 -52.61 11.63 -59.41
CA ILE A 984 -53.73 12.38 -60.01
C ILE A 984 -55.04 11.71 -59.60
N TYR A 985 -55.86 12.44 -58.85
CA TYR A 985 -57.22 12.06 -58.50
C TYR A 985 -58.19 12.80 -59.43
N VAL A 986 -59.07 12.06 -60.10
CA VAL A 986 -60.07 12.62 -61.00
C VAL A 986 -61.46 12.14 -60.56
N ASP A 987 -62.36 13.08 -60.25
CA ASP A 987 -63.71 12.76 -59.75
C ASP A 987 -64.60 12.11 -60.85
N ASP A 988 -64.23 12.26 -62.12
CA ASP A 988 -64.97 11.91 -63.34
C ASP A 988 -64.10 11.03 -64.29
N LYS A 989 -64.31 11.09 -65.61
CA LYS A 989 -63.56 10.34 -66.64
C LYS A 989 -62.12 10.83 -66.88
N VAL A 990 -61.20 9.89 -67.17
CA VAL A 990 -59.85 10.19 -67.70
C VAL A 990 -59.75 9.72 -69.16
N GLU A 991 -59.24 10.58 -70.03
CA GLU A 991 -58.90 10.26 -71.43
C GLU A 991 -57.45 10.65 -71.71
N ILE A 992 -56.64 9.71 -72.19
CA ILE A 992 -55.26 9.94 -72.62
C ILE A 992 -55.17 9.61 -74.10
N ASP A 993 -54.93 10.61 -74.93
CA ASP A 993 -54.81 10.45 -76.38
C ASP A 993 -53.41 9.95 -76.78
N LYS A 994 -53.29 9.50 -78.03
CA LYS A 994 -52.10 8.86 -78.61
C LYS A 994 -50.81 9.68 -78.50
N GLY A 995 -49.69 8.96 -78.40
CA GLY A 995 -48.36 9.54 -78.35
C GLY A 995 -48.00 10.22 -77.03
N SER A 996 -48.87 10.11 -76.03
CA SER A 996 -48.67 10.73 -74.72
C SER A 996 -47.70 9.93 -73.86
N TRP A 997 -47.02 10.62 -72.94
CA TRP A 997 -46.13 10.03 -71.95
C TRP A 997 -46.59 10.40 -70.54
N VAL A 998 -46.94 9.42 -69.73
CA VAL A 998 -47.47 9.62 -68.38
C VAL A 998 -46.65 8.82 -67.37
N ASP A 999 -46.03 9.51 -66.41
CA ASP A 999 -45.38 8.91 -65.24
C ASP A 999 -46.10 9.37 -63.96
N ALA A 1000 -47.22 8.73 -63.61
CA ALA A 1000 -48.03 9.10 -62.44
C ALA A 1000 -49.00 7.99 -62.05
N ASN A 1001 -49.39 7.95 -60.78
CA ASN A 1001 -50.56 7.19 -60.36
C ASN A 1001 -51.84 7.97 -60.73
N ILE A 1002 -52.82 7.32 -61.35
CA ILE A 1002 -54.10 7.95 -61.72
C ILE A 1002 -55.27 7.18 -61.13
N TYR A 1003 -56.12 7.90 -60.39
CA TYR A 1003 -57.31 7.40 -59.75
C TYR A 1003 -58.55 8.09 -60.32
N ALA A 1004 -59.40 7.37 -61.05
CA ALA A 1004 -60.69 7.84 -61.54
C ALA A 1004 -61.83 7.31 -60.63
N TYR A 1005 -62.45 8.20 -59.85
CA TYR A 1005 -63.34 7.81 -58.74
C TYR A 1005 -64.65 7.13 -59.19
N ASN A 1006 -65.32 7.65 -60.23
CA ASN A 1006 -66.67 7.23 -60.60
C ASN A 1006 -66.83 6.68 -62.02
N ASP A 1007 -65.80 6.76 -62.86
CA ASP A 1007 -65.94 6.49 -64.29
C ASP A 1007 -64.74 5.72 -64.88
N GLU A 1008 -64.51 5.86 -66.19
CA GLU A 1008 -63.59 5.05 -66.98
C GLU A 1008 -62.25 5.79 -67.20
N ILE A 1009 -61.17 5.02 -67.28
CA ILE A 1009 -59.89 5.47 -67.82
C ILE A 1009 -59.80 4.89 -69.23
N ASP A 1010 -59.83 5.75 -70.25
CA ASP A 1010 -59.62 5.38 -71.64
C ASP A 1010 -58.24 5.88 -72.10
N ILE A 1011 -57.43 4.98 -72.64
CA ILE A 1011 -56.06 5.27 -73.11
C ILE A 1011 -55.95 4.80 -74.55
N ASP A 1012 -55.70 5.75 -75.45
CA ASP A 1012 -55.49 5.48 -76.87
C ASP A 1012 -54.01 5.64 -77.20
N GLY A 1013 -53.46 4.71 -77.98
CA GLY A 1013 -52.20 4.88 -78.69
C GLY A 1013 -52.42 4.83 -80.19
N SER A 1014 -51.34 4.62 -80.95
CA SER A 1014 -51.41 4.37 -82.38
C SER A 1014 -50.15 3.69 -82.89
N ASN A 1015 -50.21 3.14 -84.10
CA ASN A 1015 -49.05 2.51 -84.75
C ASN A 1015 -47.87 3.47 -85.02
N ASN A 1016 -48.12 4.80 -85.07
CA ASN A 1016 -47.07 5.79 -85.35
C ASN A 1016 -46.59 6.50 -84.07
N ASP A 1017 -47.43 6.58 -83.05
CA ASP A 1017 -47.19 7.28 -81.80
C ASP A 1017 -47.68 6.41 -80.64
N ALA A 1018 -46.77 5.66 -80.01
CA ALA A 1018 -47.07 4.80 -78.87
C ALA A 1018 -47.37 5.65 -77.62
N THR A 1019 -48.29 5.20 -76.78
CA THR A 1019 -48.60 5.85 -75.50
C THR A 1019 -47.91 5.10 -74.36
N PHE A 1020 -47.13 5.81 -73.54
CA PHE A 1020 -46.35 5.24 -72.43
C PHE A 1020 -46.99 5.59 -71.09
N MET A 1021 -47.30 4.56 -70.31
CA MET A 1021 -48.00 4.66 -69.04
C MET A 1021 -47.18 3.99 -67.94
N THR A 1022 -46.62 4.78 -67.04
CA THR A 1022 -45.84 4.31 -65.88
C THR A 1022 -46.52 4.74 -64.59
N GLY A 1023 -46.82 3.79 -63.70
CA GLY A 1023 -47.55 4.06 -62.45
C GLY A 1023 -48.75 3.13 -62.24
N LEU A 1024 -49.58 3.43 -61.24
CA LEU A 1024 -50.79 2.68 -60.89
C LEU A 1024 -52.05 3.37 -61.44
N PHE A 1025 -52.84 2.66 -62.23
CA PHE A 1025 -54.06 3.17 -62.87
C PHE A 1025 -55.30 2.46 -62.30
N ILE A 1026 -56.13 3.21 -61.56
CA ILE A 1026 -57.35 2.70 -60.91
C ILE A 1026 -58.59 3.40 -61.44
N GLY A 1027 -59.54 2.63 -61.96
CA GLY A 1027 -60.81 3.14 -62.45
C GLY A 1027 -61.97 2.15 -62.34
N LYS A 1028 -63.19 2.63 -62.57
CA LYS A 1028 -64.37 1.75 -62.63
C LYS A 1028 -64.28 0.75 -63.78
N LYS A 1029 -63.74 1.22 -64.91
CA LYS A 1029 -63.21 0.43 -66.01
C LYS A 1029 -61.91 1.06 -66.49
N VAL A 1030 -61.01 0.23 -66.99
CA VAL A 1030 -59.79 0.68 -67.68
C VAL A 1030 -59.78 0.07 -69.06
N HIS A 1031 -59.77 0.90 -70.10
CA HIS A 1031 -59.66 0.48 -71.49
C HIS A 1031 -58.38 1.04 -72.10
N ALA A 1032 -57.62 0.17 -72.76
CA ALA A 1032 -56.45 0.56 -73.53
C ALA A 1032 -56.60 0.07 -74.97
N HIS A 1033 -56.38 0.98 -75.93
CA HIS A 1033 -56.55 0.74 -77.35
C HIS A 1033 -55.27 1.08 -78.13
N GLU A 1034 -54.79 0.14 -78.94
CA GLU A 1034 -53.74 0.32 -79.95
C GLU A 1034 -52.37 0.83 -79.42
N ASN A 1035 -51.37 -0.06 -79.26
CA ASN A 1035 -49.97 0.28 -79.00
C ASN A 1035 -49.77 1.15 -77.73
N VAL A 1036 -50.18 0.60 -76.58
CA VAL A 1036 -49.99 1.19 -75.24
C VAL A 1036 -49.05 0.31 -74.43
N ILE A 1037 -48.08 0.94 -73.77
CA ILE A 1037 -47.09 0.24 -72.95
C ILE A 1037 -47.27 0.64 -71.49
N PHE A 1038 -47.48 -0.35 -70.63
CA PHE A 1038 -47.64 -0.22 -69.19
C PHE A 1038 -46.41 -0.73 -68.45
N ASN A 1039 -45.92 0.06 -67.50
CA ASN A 1039 -44.83 -0.29 -66.59
C ASN A 1039 -45.20 0.03 -65.15
N GLN A 1040 -44.73 -0.79 -64.22
CA GLN A 1040 -44.74 -0.47 -62.80
C GLN A 1040 -43.88 0.78 -62.55
N GLY A 1041 -44.45 1.76 -61.86
CA GLY A 1041 -43.73 2.99 -61.49
C GLY A 1041 -42.87 2.83 -60.23
N GLN A 1042 -41.91 3.74 -60.03
CA GLN A 1042 -41.13 3.89 -58.78
C GLN A 1042 -41.94 4.58 -57.65
N THR A 1043 -43.24 4.76 -57.86
CA THR A 1043 -44.08 5.64 -57.06
C THR A 1043 -44.61 4.90 -55.82
N GLY A 1044 -43.90 5.07 -54.70
CA GLY A 1044 -44.44 4.71 -53.37
C GLY A 1044 -45.69 5.51 -52.98
N ALA A 1045 -46.18 5.33 -51.76
CA ALA A 1045 -47.42 5.94 -51.25
C ALA A 1045 -47.63 7.43 -51.66
N PRO A 1046 -48.88 7.84 -51.98
CA PRO A 1046 -49.19 9.22 -52.37
C PRO A 1046 -48.73 10.23 -51.31
N CYS A 1047 -48.44 11.46 -51.74
CA CYS A 1047 -48.04 12.52 -50.83
C CYS A 1047 -49.15 12.77 -49.80
N ALA A 1048 -48.80 13.25 -48.60
CA ALA A 1048 -49.82 13.59 -47.60
C ALA A 1048 -50.82 14.60 -48.17
N VAL A 1049 -52.09 14.18 -48.22
CA VAL A 1049 -53.19 15.03 -48.70
C VAL A 1049 -53.58 15.99 -47.59
N ALA A 1050 -53.42 17.29 -47.82
CA ALA A 1050 -53.79 18.36 -46.89
C ALA A 1050 -54.77 19.33 -47.55
N PRO A 1051 -55.73 19.91 -46.81
CA PRO A 1051 -56.63 20.94 -47.34
C PRO A 1051 -55.83 22.15 -47.87
N PRO A 1052 -56.39 22.94 -48.81
CA PRO A 1052 -55.71 24.11 -49.36
C PRO A 1052 -55.28 25.07 -48.24
N SER A 1053 -54.11 25.67 -48.43
CA SER A 1053 -53.61 26.75 -47.58
C SER A 1053 -54.57 27.96 -47.65
N ASP A 1054 -55.14 28.27 -46.48
CA ASP A 1054 -56.12 29.32 -46.17
C ASP A 1054 -57.60 29.11 -46.60
N ILE A 1055 -58.32 28.41 -45.71
CA ILE A 1055 -59.71 28.76 -45.35
C ILE A 1055 -59.80 28.87 -43.82
N TYR A 1056 -59.73 30.09 -43.29
CA TYR A 1056 -60.00 30.40 -41.88
C TYR A 1056 -61.49 30.20 -41.55
N THR A 1057 -61.79 29.43 -40.48
CA THR A 1057 -62.61 29.88 -39.33
C THR A 1057 -62.52 28.92 -38.15
N GLU A 1058 -62.11 29.49 -37.01
CA GLU A 1058 -62.12 29.11 -35.58
C GLU A 1058 -62.85 27.82 -35.11
N ALA A 1059 -62.14 26.97 -34.35
CA ALA A 1059 -62.36 26.72 -32.92
C ALA A 1059 -61.46 25.59 -32.38
N ASN A 1060 -60.85 25.83 -31.21
CA ASN A 1060 -60.35 24.94 -30.14
C ASN A 1060 -59.92 23.51 -30.56
N ASP A 1061 -58.71 23.03 -30.27
CA ASP A 1061 -58.23 22.78 -28.91
C ASP A 1061 -56.75 22.32 -28.95
N GLU A 1062 -56.08 22.53 -27.82
CA GLU A 1062 -54.86 21.87 -27.35
C GLU A 1062 -53.59 21.86 -28.23
N GLY A 1063 -52.62 22.64 -27.74
CA GLY A 1063 -51.23 22.56 -28.14
C GLY A 1063 -50.61 21.22 -27.76
N VAL A 1064 -49.84 20.71 -28.70
CA VAL A 1064 -48.92 19.59 -28.57
C VAL A 1064 -47.89 19.90 -27.48
N ASP A 1065 -47.90 19.12 -26.40
CA ASP A 1065 -46.73 18.88 -25.57
C ASP A 1065 -46.26 17.43 -25.79
N LEU A 1066 -44.95 17.26 -25.89
CA LEU A 1066 -44.29 16.00 -26.22
C LEU A 1066 -44.28 15.09 -24.98
N GLU A 1067 -45.19 14.12 -24.88
CA GLU A 1067 -45.07 13.03 -23.89
C GLU A 1067 -43.90 12.10 -24.29
N GLY A 1068 -42.98 11.67 -23.43
CA GLY A 1068 -42.97 11.66 -21.97
C GLY A 1068 -42.51 10.28 -21.50
N ILE A 1069 -41.20 10.02 -21.44
CA ILE A 1069 -40.69 8.81 -20.76
C ILE A 1069 -40.83 9.07 -19.25
N THR A 1070 -41.79 8.39 -18.61
CA THR A 1070 -42.08 8.50 -17.18
C THR A 1070 -41.14 7.60 -16.35
N MET A 1071 -40.38 8.21 -15.44
CA MET A 1071 -39.69 7.53 -14.33
C MET A 1071 -40.53 7.73 -13.07
N GLU A 1072 -41.14 6.66 -12.56
CA GLU A 1072 -41.98 6.67 -11.35
C GLU A 1072 -41.24 6.06 -10.16
N VAL A 1073 -41.23 6.78 -9.02
CA VAL A 1073 -40.59 6.33 -7.78
C VAL A 1073 -41.66 6.14 -6.71
N THR A 1074 -41.76 4.94 -6.16
CA THR A 1074 -42.69 4.59 -5.08
C THR A 1074 -41.90 4.19 -3.83
N SER A 1075 -42.38 4.60 -2.65
CA SER A 1075 -41.72 4.29 -1.38
C SER A 1075 -42.72 3.88 -0.30
N TRP A 1076 -42.49 2.77 0.40
CA TRP A 1076 -43.35 2.30 1.50
C TRP A 1076 -42.58 1.41 2.49
N PRO A 1077 -43.02 1.27 3.75
CA PRO A 1077 -43.91 2.20 4.42
C PRO A 1077 -43.23 3.58 4.53
N ASN A 1078 -43.98 4.66 4.32
CA ASN A 1078 -43.51 6.02 4.50
C ASN A 1078 -44.66 6.85 5.10
N PRO A 1079 -44.66 7.14 6.41
CA PRO A 1079 -43.55 6.97 7.36
C PRO A 1079 -43.19 5.52 7.75
N SER A 1080 -41.99 5.29 8.30
CA SER A 1080 -41.51 3.98 8.80
C SER A 1080 -40.82 4.06 10.16
N ASP A 1081 -40.89 3.00 10.99
CA ASP A 1081 -40.17 2.88 12.27
C ASP A 1081 -38.80 2.17 12.10
N ASN A 1082 -38.54 1.54 10.96
CA ASN A 1082 -37.36 0.69 10.78
C ASN A 1082 -36.66 0.92 9.43
N GLU A 1083 -37.32 0.51 8.34
CA GLU A 1083 -36.76 0.52 6.98
C GLU A 1083 -37.80 1.00 5.95
N PHE A 1084 -37.32 1.54 4.83
CA PHE A 1084 -38.09 1.96 3.67
C PHE A 1084 -37.80 1.01 2.52
N ASN A 1085 -38.85 0.64 1.79
CA ASN A 1085 -38.74 0.09 0.45
C ASN A 1085 -38.85 1.23 -0.55
N VAL A 1086 -37.98 1.26 -1.56
CA VAL A 1086 -38.08 2.12 -2.72
C VAL A 1086 -38.09 1.25 -3.97
N LYS A 1087 -39.09 1.44 -4.82
CA LYS A 1087 -39.19 0.80 -6.14
C LYS A 1087 -39.30 1.89 -7.20
N VAL A 1088 -38.54 1.73 -8.27
CA VAL A 1088 -38.56 2.62 -9.41
C VAL A 1088 -38.98 1.85 -10.65
N THR A 1089 -40.06 2.30 -11.28
CA THR A 1089 -40.57 1.72 -12.52
C THR A 1089 -40.24 2.67 -13.66
N SER A 1090 -39.53 2.15 -14.67
CA SER A 1090 -39.01 2.90 -15.80
C SER A 1090 -38.94 1.99 -17.04
N LYS A 1091 -39.22 2.54 -18.23
CA LYS A 1091 -39.03 1.80 -19.50
C LYS A 1091 -37.55 1.63 -19.87
N ASN A 1092 -36.64 2.33 -19.20
CA ASN A 1092 -35.20 2.18 -19.35
C ASN A 1092 -34.74 1.06 -18.39
N THR A 1093 -34.40 -0.11 -18.93
CA THR A 1093 -33.95 -1.29 -18.17
C THR A 1093 -32.43 -1.45 -18.14
N THR A 1094 -31.70 -0.61 -18.88
CA THR A 1094 -30.25 -0.72 -19.06
C THR A 1094 -29.46 0.15 -18.09
N ASP A 1095 -29.96 1.35 -17.76
CA ASP A 1095 -29.27 2.25 -16.85
C ASP A 1095 -29.55 1.90 -15.38
N VAL A 1096 -28.49 1.80 -14.58
CA VAL A 1096 -28.59 1.60 -13.12
C VAL A 1096 -29.23 2.81 -12.45
N ILE A 1097 -29.95 2.56 -11.36
CA ILE A 1097 -30.63 3.58 -10.59
C ILE A 1097 -29.77 3.91 -9.37
N THR A 1098 -29.35 5.16 -9.25
CA THR A 1098 -28.63 5.64 -8.06
C THR A 1098 -29.61 6.30 -7.10
N ILE A 1099 -29.60 5.86 -5.84
CA ILE A 1099 -30.32 6.49 -4.74
C ILE A 1099 -29.32 7.22 -3.84
N ASN A 1100 -29.55 8.52 -3.61
CA ASN A 1100 -28.80 9.36 -2.67
C ASN A 1100 -29.75 9.94 -1.61
N VAL A 1101 -29.53 9.61 -0.35
CA VAL A 1101 -30.38 10.02 0.79
C VAL A 1101 -29.67 11.11 1.57
N PHE A 1102 -30.33 12.26 1.72
CA PHE A 1102 -29.83 13.41 2.46
C PHE A 1102 -30.69 13.66 3.70
N ASP A 1103 -30.07 14.02 4.82
CA ASP A 1103 -30.79 14.59 5.95
C ASP A 1103 -31.25 16.04 5.67
N MET A 1104 -32.02 16.64 6.58
CA MET A 1104 -32.49 18.03 6.43
C MET A 1104 -31.38 19.09 6.52
N SER A 1105 -30.15 18.71 6.88
CA SER A 1105 -28.96 19.57 6.83
C SER A 1105 -28.19 19.41 5.51
N ASN A 1106 -28.76 18.70 4.53
CA ASN A 1106 -28.18 18.41 3.22
C ASN A 1106 -26.91 17.54 3.29
N LYS A 1107 -26.72 16.75 4.36
CA LYS A 1107 -25.64 15.76 4.49
C LYS A 1107 -26.09 14.43 3.88
N LEU A 1108 -25.27 13.86 2.99
CA LEU A 1108 -25.49 12.52 2.44
C LEU A 1108 -25.31 11.47 3.54
N VAL A 1109 -26.35 10.69 3.82
CA VAL A 1109 -26.40 9.70 4.92
C VAL A 1109 -26.52 8.27 4.43
N HIS A 1110 -26.92 8.06 3.18
CA HIS A 1110 -26.99 6.76 2.53
C HIS A 1110 -26.93 6.93 1.01
N SER A 1111 -26.22 6.05 0.32
CA SER A 1111 -26.19 5.97 -1.13
C SER A 1111 -26.12 4.51 -1.55
N ASP A 1112 -26.83 4.15 -2.61
CA ASP A 1112 -26.82 2.79 -3.16
C ASP A 1112 -27.21 2.79 -4.64
N GLU A 1113 -27.01 1.66 -5.30
CA GLU A 1113 -27.41 1.42 -6.68
C GLU A 1113 -28.20 0.12 -6.82
N PHE A 1114 -29.25 0.15 -7.63
CA PHE A 1114 -30.10 -1.03 -7.86
C PHE A 1114 -30.70 -0.99 -9.27
N ARG A 1115 -31.28 -2.12 -9.71
CA ARG A 1115 -31.88 -2.22 -11.04
C ARG A 1115 -33.33 -1.75 -11.05
N PRO A 1116 -33.84 -1.23 -12.18
CA PRO A 1116 -35.25 -0.90 -12.35
C PRO A 1116 -36.16 -2.09 -12.01
N ASP A 1117 -37.33 -1.78 -11.45
CA ASP A 1117 -38.37 -2.72 -10.99
C ASP A 1117 -38.03 -3.63 -9.80
N GLU A 1118 -36.81 -3.59 -9.28
CA GLU A 1118 -36.44 -4.18 -7.99
C GLU A 1118 -36.89 -3.32 -6.80
N VAL A 1119 -37.18 -3.98 -5.67
CA VAL A 1119 -37.53 -3.31 -4.41
C VAL A 1119 -36.26 -3.15 -3.58
N HIS A 1120 -35.73 -1.93 -3.53
CA HIS A 1120 -34.55 -1.62 -2.73
C HIS A 1120 -34.93 -1.27 -1.29
N LYS A 1121 -34.27 -1.91 -0.31
CA LYS A 1121 -34.55 -1.76 1.12
C LYS A 1121 -33.41 -1.05 1.84
N PHE A 1122 -33.72 0.05 2.51
CA PHE A 1122 -32.74 0.78 3.32
C PHE A 1122 -33.40 1.51 4.49
N GLY A 1123 -32.61 1.98 5.46
CA GLY A 1123 -33.10 2.83 6.55
C GLY A 1123 -32.80 2.31 7.94
N ASN A 1124 -32.38 1.06 8.09
CA ASN A 1124 -32.17 0.35 9.37
C ASN A 1124 -31.13 1.08 10.25
N ARG A 1125 -30.20 1.79 9.61
CA ARG A 1125 -29.10 2.55 10.23
C ARG A 1125 -29.34 4.07 10.26
N LEU A 1126 -30.47 4.55 9.74
CA LEU A 1126 -30.86 5.96 9.80
C LEU A 1126 -31.50 6.27 11.16
N GLU A 1127 -31.19 7.42 11.73
CA GLU A 1127 -31.84 7.93 12.94
C GLU A 1127 -33.27 8.42 12.65
N GLY A 1128 -34.10 8.63 13.68
CA GLY A 1128 -35.44 9.21 13.51
C GLY A 1128 -35.34 10.62 12.92
N GLY A 1129 -36.07 10.90 11.84
CA GLY A 1129 -35.92 12.16 11.10
C GLY A 1129 -36.60 12.19 9.73
N VAL A 1130 -36.50 13.35 9.08
CA VAL A 1130 -36.98 13.56 7.70
C VAL A 1130 -35.78 13.52 6.76
N TYR A 1131 -35.93 12.79 5.66
CA TYR A 1131 -34.89 12.62 4.66
C TYR A 1131 -35.39 13.01 3.26
N ILE A 1132 -34.48 13.55 2.45
CA ILE A 1132 -34.69 13.85 1.03
C ILE A 1132 -33.91 12.82 0.21
N VAL A 1133 -34.62 12.01 -0.55
CA VAL A 1133 -34.03 10.97 -1.39
C VAL A 1133 -34.02 11.47 -2.83
N LYS A 1134 -32.84 11.62 -3.43
CA LYS A 1134 -32.67 11.85 -4.85
C LYS A 1134 -32.45 10.51 -5.55
N VAL A 1135 -33.29 10.22 -6.52
CA VAL A 1135 -33.22 9.02 -7.36
C VAL A 1135 -32.88 9.47 -8.77
N SER A 1136 -31.80 8.94 -9.33
CA SER A 1136 -31.36 9.25 -10.69
C SER A 1136 -31.22 8.01 -11.56
N GLN A 1137 -31.61 8.11 -12.81
CA GLN A 1137 -31.39 7.12 -13.86
C GLN A 1137 -31.05 7.88 -15.16
N GLY A 1138 -29.78 7.79 -15.59
CA GLY A 1138 -29.24 8.65 -16.65
C GLY A 1138 -29.41 10.14 -16.33
N ASP A 1139 -29.92 10.92 -17.29
CA ASP A 1139 -30.16 12.36 -17.14
C ASP A 1139 -31.45 12.71 -16.37
N LYS A 1140 -32.24 11.71 -15.93
CA LYS A 1140 -33.52 11.92 -15.25
C LYS A 1140 -33.34 11.81 -13.73
N VAL A 1141 -33.86 12.80 -13.01
CA VAL A 1141 -33.82 12.87 -11.54
C VAL A 1141 -35.23 13.04 -10.98
N ARG A 1142 -35.55 12.30 -9.91
CA ARG A 1142 -36.75 12.47 -9.08
C ARG A 1142 -36.35 12.59 -7.63
N THR A 1143 -37.22 13.21 -6.82
CA THR A 1143 -36.96 13.42 -5.40
C THR A 1143 -38.16 12.97 -4.58
N VAL A 1144 -37.90 12.18 -3.54
CA VAL A 1144 -38.92 11.63 -2.64
C VAL A 1144 -38.57 12.03 -1.20
N ARG A 1145 -39.58 12.42 -0.42
CA ARG A 1145 -39.43 12.74 1.00
C ARG A 1145 -39.78 11.52 1.85
N LEU A 1146 -38.87 11.07 2.70
CA LEU A 1146 -39.08 9.97 3.64
C LEU A 1146 -39.13 10.46 5.08
N VAL A 1147 -39.97 9.83 5.91
CA VAL A 1147 -40.10 10.14 7.34
C VAL A 1147 -39.84 8.88 8.15
N LYS A 1148 -38.79 8.88 8.97
CA LYS A 1148 -38.49 7.83 9.94
C LYS A 1148 -38.88 8.31 11.34
N TYR A 1149 -39.70 7.54 12.04
CA TYR A 1149 -40.14 7.90 13.40
C TYR A 1149 -39.07 7.64 14.46
#